data_AF-A0AAE3L4M4-F1
#
_entry.id   AF-A0AAE3L4M4-F1
#
_cell.length_a   1.000
_cell.length_b   1.000
_cell.length_c   1.000
_cell.angle_alpha   90.00
_cell.angle_beta   90.00
_cell.angle_gamma   90.00
#
_symmetry.space_group_name_H-M   'P 1'
#
loop_
_entity.id
_entity.type
_entity.pdbx_description
1 polymer ?
#
loop_
_entity_poly.entity_id
_entity_poly.type
_entity_poly.pdbx_seq_one_letter_code
_entity_poly.pdbx_strand_id
1 'polypeptide(L)'
;MILRVAVATGLWLLSAIVMAGQADSPDADGPVVFQGATYYAPFYAIDSETGDYAGFDIALFEAIAGTAGFEVAYRFDDWDTVQHNLTTGRVDVVPMFVSPERAERYSFTDPILIENHLLFGYQDAASHRNLKSLAGYRIAAEGGAYALQELQRRNIDATLIKTNSEAEALQRVVRGEADYALVPTHIGYYSLEKQGLHQLSALSPPVLPVAYAYAVHPGQPELLEAINAALIQLQRQGVRRELQEQWLAPYDPENVYESGSYWWLIGVGLLVVALVIAIGWYRYRTWQPAAPPASAPAADTEPVTGLLQKAPFMAQVQAQLAGRTSRDGALILVAIDDYAYLQHIADDETNRALLQRTAERLQRILPGPIGYLDLNQFAGLVDSDHETVIRRIGAINDLVVEVYGQRLPVELTMGVALLSGTADDITETLRRARLALHDALQQRVPCQRYAAALEPDVEDLALVNDLKQALTARQLTWYFQAQFSLDEQRVTGAEMLIRWQHPRRGWISPERFIRLAEQHRLINIITRQLIGKAEQVLRHWRELHYDGRLSINVSARDLADDAIIEMLVETFKPFTGLLTIEITETALMQDIETIAANLRRLSAAGIRISLDDYGTGYSSLNYLKLFPINEIKIDRDFIRHLETSDRDNKLTQASIQLAHELNALIVAEGVESQPIMDRLMELGCDVVQGYGIARPLPESEFLEFARKDRN
;
A
#
# COMPACT_ATOMS: atom_id res chain seq x y z
N MET A 1 -24.26 -33.57 11.36
CA MET A 1 -24.15 -35.05 11.39
C MET A 1 -24.32 -35.52 9.95
N ILE A 2 -23.32 -36.23 9.42
CA ILE A 2 -23.02 -36.46 7.98
C ILE A 2 -22.33 -35.27 7.27
N LEU A 3 -21.12 -34.92 7.74
CA LEU A 3 -19.92 -34.59 6.92
C LEU A 3 -18.75 -34.25 7.90
N ARG A 4 -18.42 -35.18 8.80
CA ARG A 4 -17.32 -35.04 9.79
C ARG A 4 -16.44 -36.30 9.87
N VAL A 5 -16.31 -37.05 8.77
CA VAL A 5 -15.60 -38.36 8.73
C VAL A 5 -14.58 -38.45 7.57
N ALA A 6 -14.06 -37.34 7.05
CA ALA A 6 -13.08 -37.42 5.95
C ALA A 6 -12.03 -36.30 5.96
N VAL A 7 -11.27 -36.14 7.06
CA VAL A 7 -9.91 -35.53 7.02
C VAL A 7 -8.95 -36.21 8.03
N ALA A 8 -9.37 -37.25 8.76
CA ALA A 8 -8.55 -37.95 9.75
C ALA A 8 -7.53 -38.96 9.16
N THR A 9 -7.08 -38.77 7.91
CA THR A 9 -6.20 -39.73 7.20
C THR A 9 -5.12 -39.06 6.36
N GLY A 10 -4.35 -38.14 6.95
CA GLY A 10 -3.27 -37.44 6.24
C GLY A 10 -2.03 -37.08 7.06
N LEU A 11 -1.86 -37.64 8.27
CA LEU A 11 -0.77 -37.27 9.19
C LEU A 11 0.17 -38.45 9.56
N TRP A 12 0.24 -39.47 8.70
CA TRP A 12 1.03 -40.69 8.96
C TRP A 12 1.98 -41.08 7.82
N LEU A 13 2.50 -40.12 7.05
CA LEU A 13 3.53 -40.38 6.04
C LEU A 13 4.45 -39.16 5.91
N LEU A 14 5.50 -39.12 6.75
CA LEU A 14 6.81 -38.52 6.41
C LEU A 14 7.83 -38.82 7.52
N SER A 15 7.99 -40.11 7.81
CA SER A 15 9.22 -40.62 8.42
C SER A 15 10.10 -41.19 7.30
N ALA A 16 11.29 -40.59 7.15
CA ALA A 16 12.48 -41.07 6.44
C ALA A 16 12.50 -41.09 4.89
N ILE A 17 13.04 -40.01 4.29
CA ILE A 17 14.08 -40.11 3.25
C ILE A 17 15.18 -39.10 3.60
N VAL A 18 16.35 -39.61 3.98
CA VAL A 18 17.61 -38.86 4.19
C VAL A 18 18.52 -39.10 2.98
N MET A 19 19.32 -38.06 2.65
CA MET A 19 20.50 -37.96 1.75
C MET A 19 20.27 -37.04 0.53
N ALA A 20 21.08 -36.01 0.23
CA ALA A 20 22.38 -35.60 0.76
C ALA A 20 22.60 -34.09 0.52
N GLY A 21 23.32 -33.47 1.46
CA GLY A 21 23.78 -32.09 1.42
C GLY A 21 24.25 -31.70 2.82
N GLN A 22 25.44 -32.20 3.22
CA GLN A 22 26.02 -31.90 4.52
C GLN A 22 26.29 -30.40 4.63
N ALA A 23 25.53 -29.72 5.48
CA ALA A 23 25.99 -28.55 6.20
C ALA A 23 26.57 -29.06 7.52
N ASP A 24 27.79 -28.63 7.85
CA ASP A 24 28.46 -28.98 9.10
C ASP A 24 27.55 -28.64 10.29
N SER A 25 27.28 -29.64 11.13
CA SER A 25 26.58 -29.47 12.39
C SER A 25 27.44 -28.64 13.34
N PRO A 26 26.91 -27.61 14.02
CA PRO A 26 27.67 -26.89 15.03
C PRO A 26 28.04 -27.85 16.16
N ASP A 27 29.36 -28.05 16.35
CA ASP A 27 29.96 -28.81 17.44
C ASP A 27 29.62 -28.11 18.78
N ALA A 28 28.63 -28.62 19.51
CA ALA A 28 28.40 -28.29 20.92
C ALA A 28 27.75 -29.47 21.67
N ASP A 29 28.35 -29.86 22.81
CA ASP A 29 27.91 -30.95 23.69
C ASP A 29 26.45 -30.77 24.18
N GLY A 30 25.48 -31.46 23.56
CA GLY A 30 24.12 -31.68 24.09
C GLY A 30 22.96 -31.05 23.29
N PRO A 31 21.70 -31.30 23.69
CA PRO A 31 20.52 -30.75 23.02
C PRO A 31 20.44 -29.23 23.21
N VAL A 32 19.94 -28.53 22.18
CA VAL A 32 19.66 -27.08 22.23
C VAL A 32 18.57 -26.82 23.29
N VAL A 33 18.88 -25.99 24.27
CA VAL A 33 17.97 -25.69 25.37
C VAL A 33 17.10 -24.49 25.01
N PHE A 34 15.84 -24.77 24.69
CA PHE A 34 14.79 -23.78 24.53
C PHE A 34 14.18 -23.45 25.89
N GLN A 35 14.12 -22.16 26.25
CA GLN A 35 13.51 -21.74 27.50
C GLN A 35 12.45 -20.64 27.31
N GLY A 36 11.24 -20.88 27.81
CA GLY A 36 10.14 -19.90 27.83
C GLY A 36 9.74 -19.51 29.26
N ALA A 37 8.83 -18.54 29.39
CA ALA A 37 8.21 -18.22 30.67
C ALA A 37 7.23 -19.33 31.12
N THR A 38 6.92 -19.42 32.41
CA THR A 38 6.09 -20.52 32.97
C THR A 38 4.73 -20.71 32.27
N TYR A 39 4.15 -19.65 31.69
CA TYR A 39 2.90 -19.75 30.94
C TYR A 39 2.74 -18.59 29.95
N TYR A 40 2.54 -18.90 28.66
CA TYR A 40 2.38 -17.90 27.60
C TYR A 40 1.49 -18.41 26.45
N ALA A 41 0.37 -19.05 26.77
CA ALA A 41 -0.57 -19.55 25.75
C ALA A 41 -1.16 -18.41 24.90
N PRO A 42 -1.40 -18.60 23.58
CA PRO A 42 -1.31 -19.86 22.82
C PRO A 42 0.10 -20.21 22.29
N PHE A 43 1.13 -19.43 22.64
CA PHE A 43 2.49 -19.64 22.15
C PHE A 43 3.15 -20.85 22.77
N TYR A 44 3.04 -20.99 24.10
CA TYR A 44 3.48 -22.18 24.81
C TYR A 44 2.78 -22.28 26.17
N ALA A 45 2.37 -23.49 26.52
CA ALA A 45 1.87 -23.86 27.83
C ALA A 45 2.12 -25.35 28.09
N ILE A 46 1.99 -25.75 29.35
CA ILE A 46 1.93 -27.15 29.73
C ILE A 46 0.49 -27.63 29.51
N ASP A 47 0.33 -28.67 28.70
CA ASP A 47 -0.95 -29.35 28.55
C ASP A 47 -1.34 -29.98 29.89
N SER A 48 -2.52 -29.61 30.40
CA SER A 48 -2.99 -30.06 31.71
C SER A 48 -3.31 -31.56 31.78
N GLU A 49 -3.53 -32.21 30.64
CA GLU A 49 -3.89 -33.63 30.53
C GLU A 49 -2.68 -34.52 30.28
N THR A 50 -1.77 -34.12 29.39
CA THR A 50 -0.58 -34.93 29.04
C THR A 50 0.66 -34.57 29.85
N GLY A 51 0.73 -33.34 30.37
CA GLY A 51 1.94 -32.79 31.01
C GLY A 51 3.03 -32.40 30.01
N ASP A 52 2.77 -32.53 28.70
CA ASP A 52 3.69 -32.14 27.64
C ASP A 52 3.55 -30.65 27.33
N TYR A 53 4.57 -30.09 26.68
CA TYR A 53 4.52 -28.71 26.21
C TYR A 53 3.78 -28.62 24.88
N ALA A 54 2.88 -27.65 24.77
CA ALA A 54 2.10 -27.42 23.56
C ALA A 54 1.93 -25.92 23.29
N GLY A 55 1.87 -25.55 22.02
CA GLY A 55 1.67 -24.18 21.58
C GLY A 55 2.39 -23.87 20.28
N PHE A 56 2.15 -22.67 19.75
CA PHE A 56 2.73 -22.22 18.50
C PHE A 56 4.27 -22.28 18.49
N ASP A 57 4.94 -21.74 19.51
CA ASP A 57 6.41 -21.72 19.56
C ASP A 57 6.98 -23.13 19.76
N ILE A 58 6.29 -24.00 20.51
CA ILE A 58 6.71 -25.39 20.66
C ILE A 58 6.69 -26.09 19.31
N ALA A 59 5.53 -26.07 18.64
CA ALA A 59 5.36 -26.73 17.35
C ALA A 59 6.29 -26.15 16.26
N LEU A 60 6.47 -24.82 16.25
CA LEU A 60 7.37 -24.17 15.31
C LEU A 60 8.83 -24.52 15.61
N PHE A 61 9.25 -24.52 16.87
CA PHE A 61 10.63 -24.82 17.22
C PHE A 61 10.99 -26.31 17.06
N GLU A 62 10.03 -27.22 17.25
CA GLU A 62 10.18 -28.64 16.88
C GLU A 62 10.39 -28.80 15.36
N ALA A 63 9.62 -28.07 14.55
CA ALA A 63 9.79 -28.08 13.09
C ALA A 63 11.15 -27.49 12.67
N ILE A 64 11.62 -26.45 13.36
CA ILE A 64 12.94 -25.84 13.15
C ILE A 64 14.03 -26.87 13.47
N ALA A 65 13.96 -27.50 14.64
CA ALA A 65 14.92 -28.50 15.09
C ALA A 65 15.00 -29.69 14.12
N GLY A 66 13.86 -30.20 13.67
CA GLY A 66 13.79 -31.26 12.66
C GLY A 66 14.38 -30.85 11.30
N THR A 67 14.26 -29.59 10.93
CA THR A 67 14.81 -29.05 9.67
C THR A 67 16.31 -28.76 9.76
N ALA A 68 16.75 -28.21 10.88
CA ALA A 68 18.15 -27.85 11.14
C ALA A 68 19.01 -29.03 11.62
N GLY A 69 18.39 -30.13 12.05
CA GLY A 69 19.08 -31.36 12.43
C GLY A 69 19.67 -31.37 13.84
N PHE A 70 19.03 -30.69 14.80
CA PHE A 70 19.43 -30.71 16.22
C PHE A 70 18.30 -31.22 17.13
N GLU A 71 18.66 -31.72 18.31
CA GLU A 71 17.71 -32.09 19.37
C GLU A 71 17.39 -30.88 20.26
N VAL A 72 16.19 -30.83 20.84
CA VAL A 72 15.75 -29.73 21.71
C VAL A 72 15.36 -30.25 23.10
N ALA A 73 15.75 -29.51 24.13
CA ALA A 73 15.27 -29.66 25.49
C ALA A 73 14.50 -28.40 25.92
N TYR A 74 13.25 -28.57 26.35
CA TYR A 74 12.39 -27.47 26.79
C TYR A 74 12.48 -27.24 28.31
N ARG A 75 12.61 -25.98 28.72
CA ARG A 75 12.56 -25.54 30.12
C ARG A 75 11.65 -24.34 30.27
N PHE A 76 10.98 -24.19 31.42
CA PHE A 76 10.16 -23.03 31.72
C PHE A 76 10.37 -22.59 33.16
N ASP A 77 10.63 -21.30 33.34
CA ASP A 77 10.89 -20.67 34.65
C ASP A 77 10.16 -19.31 34.70
N ASP A 78 10.33 -18.56 35.80
CA ASP A 78 9.93 -17.16 35.86
C ASP A 78 10.75 -16.29 34.89
N TRP A 79 10.15 -15.21 34.38
CA TRP A 79 10.74 -14.40 33.32
C TRP A 79 12.13 -13.84 33.67
N ASP A 80 12.34 -13.40 34.92
CA ASP A 80 13.63 -12.87 35.37
C ASP A 80 14.72 -13.95 35.32
N THR A 81 14.39 -15.18 35.73
CA THR A 81 15.29 -16.35 35.62
C THR A 81 15.60 -16.69 34.16
N VAL A 82 14.60 -16.67 33.27
CA VAL A 82 14.80 -16.92 31.82
C VAL A 82 15.81 -15.93 31.23
N GLN A 83 15.64 -14.64 31.51
CA GLN A 83 16.56 -13.61 31.03
C GLN A 83 17.99 -13.78 31.57
N HIS A 84 18.11 -14.13 32.86
CA HIS A 84 19.41 -14.39 33.48
C HIS A 84 20.11 -15.60 32.87
N ASN A 85 19.38 -16.69 32.63
CA ASN A 85 19.92 -17.90 32.04
C ASN A 85 20.41 -17.67 30.61
N LEU A 86 19.66 -16.94 29.79
CA LEU A 86 20.09 -16.61 28.43
C LEU A 86 21.37 -15.75 28.47
N THR A 87 21.40 -14.72 29.31
CA THR A 87 22.57 -13.84 29.45
C THR A 87 23.83 -14.58 29.93
N THR A 88 23.66 -15.60 30.76
CA THR A 88 24.77 -16.39 31.32
C THR A 88 25.15 -17.59 30.45
N GLY A 89 24.48 -17.80 29.31
CA GLY A 89 24.71 -18.93 28.41
C GLY A 89 24.29 -20.28 29.00
N ARG A 90 23.34 -20.30 29.95
CA ARG A 90 22.76 -21.52 30.53
C ARG A 90 21.62 -22.10 29.71
N VAL A 91 21.07 -21.29 28.81
CA VAL A 91 20.08 -21.67 27.79
C VAL A 91 20.45 -21.00 26.48
N ASP A 92 20.01 -21.62 25.39
CA ASP A 92 20.49 -21.29 24.05
C ASP A 92 19.49 -20.38 23.33
N VAL A 93 18.19 -20.64 23.50
CA VAL A 93 17.13 -19.97 22.76
C VAL A 93 15.96 -19.57 23.67
N VAL A 94 15.49 -18.34 23.53
CA VAL A 94 14.31 -17.82 24.24
C VAL A 94 13.41 -17.03 23.28
N PRO A 95 12.12 -17.36 23.16
CA PRO A 95 11.17 -16.56 22.38
C PRO A 95 10.82 -15.28 23.12
N MET A 96 11.02 -14.11 22.48
CA MET A 96 10.73 -12.84 23.12
C MET A 96 10.51 -11.68 22.14
N PHE A 97 9.90 -10.60 22.64
CA PHE A 97 9.82 -9.33 21.92
C PHE A 97 11.19 -8.69 21.72
N VAL A 98 11.46 -8.24 20.50
CA VAL A 98 12.67 -7.50 20.12
C VAL A 98 12.54 -6.05 20.58
N SER A 99 13.48 -5.59 21.40
CA SER A 99 13.60 -4.18 21.78
C SER A 99 15.05 -3.71 21.58
N PRO A 100 15.30 -2.40 21.41
CA PRO A 100 16.67 -1.88 21.26
C PRO A 100 17.60 -2.33 22.39
N GLU A 101 17.13 -2.29 23.64
CA GLU A 101 17.89 -2.70 24.82
C GLU A 101 18.24 -4.20 24.83
N ARG A 102 17.38 -5.04 24.25
CA ARG A 102 17.60 -6.48 24.13
C ARG A 102 18.51 -6.80 22.95
N ALA A 103 18.39 -6.06 21.84
CA ALA A 103 19.25 -6.20 20.67
C ALA A 103 20.72 -5.84 20.96
N GLU A 104 20.99 -5.04 21.99
CA GLU A 104 22.34 -4.80 22.50
C GLU A 104 22.93 -6.01 23.25
N ARG A 105 22.09 -6.94 23.74
CA ARG A 105 22.49 -8.04 24.64
C ARG A 105 22.39 -9.42 24.00
N TYR A 106 21.50 -9.60 23.03
CA TYR A 106 21.21 -10.88 22.40
C TYR A 106 21.20 -10.75 20.88
N SER A 107 21.49 -11.86 20.21
CA SER A 107 21.31 -11.96 18.77
C SER A 107 19.92 -12.50 18.48
N PHE A 108 19.21 -11.94 17.50
CA PHE A 108 17.83 -12.32 17.18
C PHE A 108 17.73 -12.99 15.83
N THR A 109 16.83 -13.97 15.72
CA THR A 109 16.40 -14.50 14.43
C THR A 109 15.63 -13.46 13.63
N ASP A 110 15.37 -13.76 12.36
CA ASP A 110 14.33 -13.05 11.62
C ASP A 110 13.00 -13.12 12.39
N PRO A 111 12.18 -12.04 12.38
CA PRO A 111 10.91 -12.01 13.08
C PRO A 111 9.95 -13.13 12.67
N ILE A 112 9.42 -13.84 13.68
CA ILE A 112 8.42 -14.91 13.53
C ILE A 112 7.02 -14.33 13.37
N LEU A 113 6.74 -13.18 13.96
CA LEU A 113 5.55 -12.37 13.70
C LEU A 113 5.73 -10.96 14.27
N ILE A 114 4.81 -10.06 13.91
CA ILE A 114 4.61 -8.79 14.61
C ILE A 114 3.42 -8.97 15.53
N GLU A 115 3.66 -8.84 16.83
CA GLU A 115 2.61 -8.89 17.84
C GLU A 115 2.18 -7.47 18.19
N ASN A 116 0.91 -7.31 18.57
CA ASN A 116 0.39 -6.06 19.10
C ASN A 116 -0.06 -6.25 20.54
N HIS A 117 -0.21 -5.16 21.26
CA HIS A 117 -0.84 -5.13 22.57
C HIS A 117 -2.22 -4.48 22.47
N LEU A 118 -3.13 -4.89 23.34
CA LEU A 118 -4.47 -4.34 23.47
C LEU A 118 -4.74 -4.00 24.94
N LEU A 119 -5.56 -2.97 25.16
CA LEU A 119 -6.10 -2.66 26.47
C LEU A 119 -7.38 -3.45 26.69
N PHE A 120 -7.36 -4.37 27.65
CA PHE A 120 -8.52 -5.13 28.08
C PHE A 120 -9.13 -4.49 29.32
N GLY A 121 -10.43 -4.23 29.27
CA GLY A 121 -11.22 -3.70 30.38
C GLY A 121 -12.63 -4.28 30.36
N TYR A 122 -13.46 -3.90 31.34
CA TYR A 122 -14.88 -4.26 31.32
C TYR A 122 -15.58 -3.71 30.08
N GLN A 123 -16.52 -4.46 29.51
CA GLN A 123 -17.18 -4.09 28.24
C GLN A 123 -17.85 -2.71 28.22
N ASP A 124 -18.23 -2.17 29.38
CA ASP A 124 -18.85 -0.85 29.57
C ASP A 124 -17.84 0.27 29.94
N ALA A 125 -16.56 -0.06 30.08
CA ALA A 125 -15.50 0.89 30.35
C ALA A 125 -15.15 1.73 29.11
N ALA A 126 -14.48 2.87 29.33
CA ALA A 126 -14.16 3.80 28.26
C ALA A 126 -13.17 3.18 27.26
N SER A 127 -13.41 3.39 25.96
CA SER A 127 -12.44 3.00 24.94
C SER A 127 -11.32 4.03 24.80
N HIS A 128 -10.10 3.55 24.63
CA HIS A 128 -8.88 4.33 24.57
C HIS A 128 -8.25 4.27 23.18
N ARG A 129 -8.21 5.40 22.47
CA ARG A 129 -7.67 5.47 21.10
C ARG A 129 -6.14 5.44 21.04
N ASN A 130 -5.47 5.75 22.14
CA ASN A 130 -4.00 5.78 22.22
C ASN A 130 -3.53 5.67 23.69
N LEU A 131 -2.23 5.38 23.89
CA LEU A 131 -1.64 5.21 25.22
C LEU A 131 -1.66 6.49 26.08
N LYS A 132 -1.68 7.70 25.48
CA LYS A 132 -1.73 8.96 26.26
C LYS A 132 -3.07 9.14 26.97
N SER A 133 -4.13 8.55 26.44
CA SER A 133 -5.45 8.58 27.08
C SER A 133 -5.55 7.73 28.36
N LEU A 134 -4.49 7.00 28.73
CA LEU A 134 -4.39 6.23 29.97
C LEU A 134 -4.05 7.08 31.20
N ALA A 135 -3.93 8.41 31.03
CA ALA A 135 -3.61 9.31 32.12
C ALA A 135 -4.62 9.17 33.28
N GLY A 136 -4.10 8.92 34.49
CA GLY A 136 -4.90 8.74 35.71
C GLY A 136 -5.54 7.36 35.91
N TYR A 137 -5.37 6.42 34.97
CA TYR A 137 -5.89 5.04 35.11
C TYR A 137 -4.86 4.09 35.72
N ARG A 138 -5.35 3.03 36.37
CA ARG A 138 -4.55 1.91 36.86
C ARG A 138 -4.41 0.85 35.77
N ILE A 139 -3.20 0.63 35.29
CA ILE A 139 -2.92 -0.29 34.18
C ILE A 139 -2.11 -1.48 34.69
N ALA A 140 -2.69 -2.67 34.61
CA ALA A 140 -2.01 -3.92 34.89
C ALA A 140 -1.24 -4.42 33.66
N ALA A 141 0.00 -4.85 33.87
CA ALA A 141 0.81 -5.54 32.86
C ALA A 141 1.82 -6.46 33.55
N GLU A 142 2.35 -7.45 32.84
CA GLU A 142 3.41 -8.31 33.38
C GLU A 142 4.69 -7.51 33.70
N GLY A 143 5.30 -7.81 34.85
CA GLY A 143 6.54 -7.19 35.29
C GLY A 143 7.71 -7.59 34.39
N GLY A 144 8.49 -6.60 33.92
CA GLY A 144 9.63 -6.87 33.02
C GLY A 144 9.25 -7.12 31.55
N ALA A 145 7.95 -7.14 31.23
CA ALA A 145 7.44 -7.22 29.87
C ALA A 145 7.69 -5.93 29.06
N TYR A 146 7.70 -6.07 27.74
CA TYR A 146 7.91 -4.99 26.79
C TYR A 146 6.88 -3.84 26.97
N ALA A 147 5.61 -4.19 27.19
CA ALA A 147 4.52 -3.24 27.36
C ALA A 147 4.78 -2.23 28.50
N LEU A 148 5.24 -2.72 29.65
CA LEU A 148 5.50 -1.89 30.81
C LEU A 148 6.69 -0.96 30.59
N GLN A 149 7.75 -1.47 29.96
CA GLN A 149 8.95 -0.68 29.60
C GLN A 149 8.57 0.46 28.64
N GLU A 150 7.72 0.18 27.64
CA GLU A 150 7.26 1.19 26.70
C GLU A 150 6.38 2.27 27.33
N LEU A 151 5.50 1.90 28.27
CA LEU A 151 4.71 2.88 29.03
C LEU A 151 5.61 3.83 29.84
N GLN A 152 6.66 3.28 30.49
CA GLN A 152 7.63 4.05 31.25
C GLN A 152 8.49 4.95 30.34
N ARG A 153 9.01 4.40 29.24
CA ARG A 153 9.85 5.13 28.27
C ARG A 153 9.11 6.31 27.63
N ARG A 154 7.81 6.15 27.37
CA ARG A 154 6.94 7.18 26.80
C ARG A 154 6.40 8.18 27.84
N ASN A 155 6.78 8.02 29.11
CA ASN A 155 6.35 8.85 30.24
C ASN A 155 4.81 8.99 30.30
N ILE A 156 4.10 7.86 30.17
CA ILE A 156 2.64 7.82 30.26
C ILE A 156 2.23 8.00 31.73
N ASP A 157 1.35 8.96 31.99
CA ASP A 157 0.87 9.34 33.33
C ASP A 157 -0.18 8.35 33.89
N ALA A 158 0.13 7.06 33.88
CA ALA A 158 -0.73 5.99 34.35
C ALA A 158 -0.16 5.35 35.63
N THR A 159 -1.04 4.88 36.51
CA THR A 159 -0.61 4.10 37.69
C THR A 159 -0.36 2.66 37.27
N LEU A 160 0.91 2.25 37.23
CA LEU A 160 1.30 0.93 36.73
C LEU A 160 1.22 -0.14 37.83
N ILE A 161 0.48 -1.23 37.57
CA ILE A 161 0.36 -2.40 38.44
C ILE A 161 1.14 -3.55 37.81
N LYS A 162 2.25 -3.92 38.45
CA LYS A 162 3.07 -5.04 38.02
C LYS A 162 2.43 -6.36 38.45
N THR A 163 2.41 -7.33 37.55
CA THR A 163 1.89 -8.69 37.78
C THR A 163 2.93 -9.74 37.36
N ASN A 164 2.74 -11.00 37.74
CA ASN A 164 3.69 -12.07 37.42
C ASN A 164 3.39 -12.76 36.08
N SER A 165 2.24 -12.47 35.46
CA SER A 165 1.85 -13.00 34.15
C SER A 165 0.75 -12.15 33.52
N GLU A 166 0.63 -12.23 32.20
CA GLU A 166 -0.47 -11.59 31.47
C GLU A 166 -1.88 -12.06 31.92
N ALA A 167 -2.00 -13.33 32.31
CA ALA A 167 -3.25 -13.86 32.87
C ALA A 167 -3.58 -13.21 34.22
N GLU A 168 -2.58 -12.99 35.07
CA GLU A 168 -2.77 -12.24 36.33
C GLU A 168 -3.20 -10.80 36.05
N ALA A 169 -2.61 -10.13 35.04
CA ALA A 169 -2.99 -8.78 34.65
C ALA A 169 -4.49 -8.66 34.33
N LEU A 170 -5.03 -9.59 33.53
CA LEU A 170 -6.47 -9.64 33.23
C LEU A 170 -7.32 -9.92 34.49
N GLN A 171 -6.87 -10.82 35.36
CA GLN A 171 -7.58 -11.12 36.62
C GLN A 171 -7.62 -9.92 37.58
N ARG A 172 -6.57 -9.09 37.61
CA ARG A 172 -6.55 -7.85 38.42
C ARG A 172 -7.64 -6.87 37.96
N VAL A 173 -7.95 -6.82 36.67
CA VAL A 173 -9.08 -6.03 36.14
C VAL A 173 -10.40 -6.60 36.64
N VAL A 174 -10.59 -7.92 36.55
CA VAL A 174 -11.82 -8.59 37.05
C VAL A 174 -12.02 -8.37 38.55
N ARG A 175 -10.94 -8.29 39.34
CA ARG A 175 -10.99 -8.02 40.78
C ARG A 175 -11.18 -6.53 41.12
N GLY A 176 -11.20 -5.64 40.12
CA GLY A 176 -11.28 -4.18 40.30
C GLY A 176 -9.99 -3.55 40.85
N GLU A 177 -8.89 -4.31 40.85
CA GLU A 177 -7.58 -3.87 41.34
C GLU A 177 -6.85 -3.03 40.29
N ALA A 178 -7.14 -3.24 39.01
CA ALA A 178 -6.73 -2.42 37.88
C ALA A 178 -7.95 -1.98 37.05
N ASP A 179 -7.83 -0.87 36.33
CA ASP A 179 -8.89 -0.37 35.44
C ASP A 179 -8.78 -1.03 34.05
N TYR A 180 -7.56 -1.24 33.57
CA TYR A 180 -7.27 -1.96 32.32
C TYR A 180 -6.06 -2.88 32.47
N ALA A 181 -5.97 -3.90 31.63
CA ALA A 181 -4.79 -4.72 31.43
C ALA A 181 -4.22 -4.49 30.03
N LEU A 182 -2.91 -4.24 29.91
CA LEU A 182 -2.23 -4.08 28.63
C LEU A 182 -1.51 -5.38 28.28
N VAL A 183 -2.09 -6.16 27.36
CA VAL A 183 -1.72 -7.57 27.11
C VAL A 183 -1.52 -7.80 25.61
N PRO A 184 -0.58 -8.67 25.18
CA PRO A 184 -0.47 -9.09 23.78
C PRO A 184 -1.79 -9.64 23.22
N THR A 185 -2.09 -9.33 21.96
CA THR A 185 -3.39 -9.59 21.31
C THR A 185 -3.82 -11.05 21.43
N HIS A 186 -2.99 -11.99 20.96
CA HIS A 186 -3.34 -13.41 20.93
C HIS A 186 -3.53 -13.98 22.34
N ILE A 187 -2.70 -13.54 23.29
CA ILE A 187 -2.76 -13.98 24.70
C ILE A 187 -4.02 -13.45 25.37
N GLY A 188 -4.37 -12.19 25.09
CA GLY A 188 -5.58 -11.57 25.59
C GLY A 188 -6.81 -12.33 25.13
N TYR A 189 -7.00 -12.49 23.82
CA TYR A 189 -8.16 -13.23 23.28
C TYR A 189 -8.19 -14.70 23.70
N TYR A 190 -7.03 -15.39 23.73
CA TYR A 190 -6.93 -16.74 24.27
C TYR A 190 -7.42 -16.80 25.72
N SER A 191 -6.98 -15.87 26.57
CA SER A 191 -7.36 -15.82 27.98
C SER A 191 -8.84 -15.52 28.16
N LEU A 192 -9.40 -14.60 27.35
CA LEU A 192 -10.83 -14.31 27.34
C LEU A 192 -11.67 -15.55 27.02
N GLU A 193 -11.25 -16.35 26.04
CA GLU A 193 -11.97 -17.57 25.63
C GLU A 193 -11.75 -18.73 26.63
N LYS A 194 -10.50 -19.10 26.89
CA LYS A 194 -10.16 -20.32 27.63
C LYS A 194 -10.27 -20.19 29.14
N GLN A 195 -10.06 -18.99 29.69
CA GLN A 195 -10.21 -18.73 31.13
C GLN A 195 -11.59 -18.18 31.49
N GLY A 196 -12.50 -18.05 30.50
CA GLY A 196 -13.87 -17.61 30.73
C GLY A 196 -13.98 -16.15 31.19
N LEU A 197 -13.06 -15.28 30.78
CA LEU A 197 -13.04 -13.85 31.14
C LEU A 197 -13.94 -13.01 30.20
N HIS A 198 -15.12 -13.54 29.85
CA HIS A 198 -16.03 -12.94 28.85
C HIS A 198 -16.57 -11.56 29.23
N GLN A 199 -16.47 -11.16 30.49
CA GLN A 199 -16.81 -9.83 30.97
C GLN A 199 -15.81 -8.74 30.52
N LEU A 200 -14.64 -9.14 30.02
CA LEU A 200 -13.64 -8.23 29.48
C LEU A 200 -13.74 -8.16 27.95
N SER A 201 -13.34 -7.03 27.38
CA SER A 201 -13.16 -6.84 25.93
C SER A 201 -11.93 -5.98 25.65
N ALA A 202 -11.41 -6.08 24.42
CA ALA A 202 -10.42 -5.13 23.93
C ALA A 202 -11.08 -3.75 23.72
N LEU A 203 -10.55 -2.73 24.39
CA LEU A 203 -11.06 -1.36 24.42
C LEU A 203 -10.09 -0.35 23.79
N SER A 204 -9.10 -0.85 23.04
CA SER A 204 -8.20 -0.03 22.24
C SER A 204 -8.02 -0.63 20.85
N PRO A 205 -7.64 0.17 19.84
CA PRO A 205 -6.99 -0.39 18.66
C PRO A 205 -5.68 -1.10 19.06
N PRO A 206 -5.10 -1.93 18.18
CA PRO A 206 -3.75 -2.45 18.35
C PRO A 206 -2.76 -1.32 18.66
N VAL A 207 -2.01 -1.48 19.76
CA VAL A 207 -0.98 -0.55 20.21
C VAL A 207 0.32 -1.31 20.43
N LEU A 208 1.46 -0.59 20.43
CA LEU A 208 2.78 -1.19 20.65
C LEU A 208 3.08 -2.37 19.71
N PRO A 209 3.07 -2.18 18.38
CA PRO A 209 3.51 -3.20 17.44
C PRO A 209 4.98 -3.53 17.71
N VAL A 210 5.30 -4.82 17.85
CA VAL A 210 6.65 -5.27 18.18
C VAL A 210 6.96 -6.60 17.52
N ALA A 211 8.18 -6.73 17.00
CA ALA A 211 8.65 -7.99 16.45
C ALA A 211 8.81 -9.04 17.55
N TYR A 212 8.31 -10.24 17.31
CA TYR A 212 8.50 -11.42 18.14
C TYR A 212 9.44 -12.39 17.43
N ALA A 213 10.53 -12.77 18.10
CA ALA A 213 11.61 -13.56 17.51
C ALA A 213 12.26 -14.46 18.56
N TYR A 214 13.09 -15.40 18.11
CA TYR A 214 13.93 -16.18 19.00
C TYR A 214 15.22 -15.40 19.29
N ALA A 215 15.48 -15.13 20.57
CA ALA A 215 16.75 -14.59 21.03
C ALA A 215 17.71 -15.74 21.28
N VAL A 216 18.92 -15.62 20.74
CA VAL A 216 20.02 -16.55 20.86
C VAL A 216 21.16 -15.87 21.60
N HIS A 217 21.88 -16.62 22.43
CA HIS A 217 23.06 -16.10 23.11
C HIS A 217 24.11 -15.61 22.07
N PRO A 218 24.70 -14.40 22.21
CA PRO A 218 25.61 -13.83 21.21
C PRO A 218 26.83 -14.69 20.87
N GLY A 219 27.23 -15.57 21.78
CA GLY A 219 28.33 -16.52 21.58
C GLY A 219 27.99 -17.71 20.68
N GLN A 220 26.77 -17.82 20.15
CA GLN A 220 26.31 -18.94 19.31
C GLN A 220 25.80 -18.48 17.93
N PRO A 221 26.63 -17.82 17.11
CA PRO A 221 26.20 -17.33 15.79
C PRO A 221 25.81 -18.46 14.83
N GLU A 222 26.45 -19.63 14.92
CA GLU A 222 26.14 -20.79 14.08
C GLU A 222 24.73 -21.35 14.36
N LEU A 223 24.32 -21.39 15.62
CA LEU A 223 22.96 -21.79 16.00
C LEU A 223 21.93 -20.80 15.44
N LEU A 224 22.22 -19.49 15.53
CA LEU A 224 21.35 -18.45 14.98
C LEU A 224 21.17 -18.59 13.46
N GLU A 225 22.26 -18.82 12.73
CA GLU A 225 22.22 -19.04 11.28
C GLU A 225 21.44 -20.31 10.92
N ALA A 226 21.64 -21.40 11.67
CA ALA A 226 20.89 -22.65 11.48
C ALA A 226 19.38 -22.46 11.70
N ILE A 227 18.98 -21.74 12.75
CA ILE A 227 17.57 -21.43 13.03
C ILE A 227 16.98 -20.57 11.91
N ASN A 228 17.68 -19.53 11.44
CA ASN A 228 17.21 -18.67 10.35
C ASN A 228 17.06 -19.44 9.03
N ALA A 229 18.03 -20.30 8.69
CA ALA A 229 17.96 -21.14 7.50
C ALA A 229 16.74 -22.09 7.54
N ALA A 230 16.49 -22.72 8.70
CA ALA A 230 15.32 -23.56 8.91
C ALA A 230 14.00 -22.77 8.84
N LEU A 231 13.93 -21.57 9.42
CA LEU A 231 12.77 -20.68 9.33
C LEU A 231 12.43 -20.33 7.88
N ILE A 232 13.44 -19.99 7.06
CA ILE A 232 13.26 -19.72 5.62
C ILE A 232 12.71 -20.95 4.90
N GLN A 233 13.24 -22.13 5.20
CA GLN A 233 12.79 -23.38 4.59
C GLN A 233 11.33 -23.72 4.98
N LEU A 234 10.99 -23.63 6.26
CA LEU A 234 9.63 -23.87 6.75
C LEU A 234 8.62 -22.86 6.20
N GLN A 235 9.04 -21.60 6.03
CA GLN A 235 8.22 -20.58 5.39
C GLN A 235 7.96 -20.93 3.91
N ARG A 236 8.97 -21.39 3.17
CA ARG A 236 8.80 -21.85 1.77
C ARG A 236 7.89 -23.07 1.65
N GLN A 237 7.91 -23.96 2.65
CA GLN A 237 7.08 -25.16 2.69
C GLN A 237 5.64 -24.87 3.13
N GLY A 238 5.33 -23.66 3.61
CA GLY A 238 4.00 -23.29 4.11
C GLY A 238 3.71 -23.75 5.55
N VAL A 239 4.61 -24.53 6.17
CA VAL A 239 4.46 -25.07 7.53
C VAL A 239 4.26 -23.95 8.56
N ARG A 240 5.00 -22.83 8.43
CA ARG A 240 4.82 -21.66 9.33
C ARG A 240 3.39 -21.11 9.27
N ARG A 241 2.79 -21.03 8.06
CA ARG A 241 1.43 -20.53 7.88
C ARG A 241 0.41 -21.51 8.48
N GLU A 242 0.58 -22.80 8.26
CA GLU A 242 -0.30 -23.83 8.83
C GLU A 242 -0.30 -23.80 10.36
N LEU A 243 0.88 -23.65 10.97
CA LEU A 243 1.00 -23.53 12.43
C LEU A 243 0.37 -22.24 12.96
N GLN A 244 0.51 -21.11 12.25
CA GLN A 244 -0.16 -19.85 12.60
C GLN A 244 -1.69 -19.98 12.49
N GLU A 245 -2.19 -20.58 11.42
CA GLU A 245 -3.63 -20.85 11.23
C GLU A 245 -4.19 -21.77 12.33
N GLN A 246 -3.43 -22.78 12.74
CA GLN A 246 -3.84 -23.73 13.76
C GLN A 246 -3.88 -23.11 15.16
N TRP A 247 -2.85 -22.36 15.55
CA TRP A 247 -2.64 -21.94 16.94
C TRP A 247 -3.03 -20.49 17.23
N LEU A 248 -2.89 -19.58 16.26
CA LEU A 248 -3.02 -18.13 16.46
C LEU A 248 -4.29 -17.56 15.82
N ALA A 249 -4.65 -17.99 14.61
CA ALA A 249 -5.79 -17.44 13.86
C ALA A 249 -7.14 -17.43 14.60
N PRO A 250 -7.48 -18.40 15.50
CA PRO A 250 -8.70 -18.30 16.31
C PRO A 250 -8.77 -17.06 17.21
N TYR A 251 -7.63 -16.46 17.51
CA TYR A 251 -7.46 -15.33 18.42
C TYR A 251 -7.06 -14.04 17.69
N ASP A 252 -7.10 -14.03 16.36
CA ASP A 252 -6.90 -12.83 15.56
C ASP A 252 -8.11 -11.87 15.69
N PRO A 253 -7.89 -10.54 15.82
CA PRO A 253 -8.97 -9.58 15.98
C PRO A 253 -10.02 -9.65 14.87
N GLU A 254 -9.61 -9.88 13.62
CA GLU A 254 -10.51 -9.94 12.46
C GLU A 254 -11.44 -11.17 12.52
N ASN A 255 -10.94 -12.32 12.99
CA ASN A 255 -11.72 -13.55 13.12
C ASN A 255 -12.68 -13.54 14.31
N VAL A 256 -12.35 -12.80 15.38
CA VAL A 256 -13.18 -12.72 16.60
C VAL A 256 -14.43 -11.84 16.38
N TYR A 257 -14.42 -10.90 15.42
CA TYR A 257 -15.61 -10.09 15.06
C TYR A 257 -16.56 -10.74 14.04
N GLU A 258 -16.14 -11.79 13.32
CA GLU A 258 -16.99 -12.42 12.30
C GLU A 258 -17.96 -13.49 12.82
N SER A 259 -17.79 -13.98 14.05
CA SER A 259 -18.58 -15.13 14.53
C SER A 259 -19.97 -14.80 15.11
N GLY A 260 -20.38 -13.52 15.18
CA GLY A 260 -21.63 -13.13 15.81
C GLY A 260 -22.39 -12.02 15.07
N SER A 261 -23.49 -12.40 14.40
CA SER A 261 -24.68 -11.56 14.13
C SER A 261 -24.77 -10.71 12.83
N TYR A 262 -24.64 -11.32 11.65
CA TYR A 262 -25.05 -10.67 10.37
C TYR A 262 -26.52 -10.92 9.95
N TRP A 263 -27.24 -11.82 10.62
CA TRP A 263 -28.63 -12.16 10.25
C TRP A 263 -29.63 -11.03 10.50
N TRP A 264 -29.40 -10.18 11.51
CA TRP A 264 -30.30 -9.07 11.79
C TRP A 264 -30.14 -7.91 10.79
N LEU A 265 -28.92 -7.69 10.26
CA LEU A 265 -28.66 -6.68 9.24
C LEU A 265 -29.37 -6.99 7.92
N ILE A 266 -29.44 -8.27 7.55
CA ILE A 266 -30.24 -8.74 6.40
C ILE A 266 -31.73 -8.50 6.66
N GLY A 267 -32.22 -8.81 7.87
CA GLY A 267 -33.60 -8.55 8.27
C GLY A 267 -33.98 -7.07 8.26
N VAL A 268 -33.11 -6.20 8.80
CA VAL A 268 -33.29 -4.75 8.78
C VAL A 268 -33.20 -4.21 7.36
N GLY A 269 -32.26 -4.69 6.55
CA GLY A 269 -32.15 -4.32 5.14
C GLY A 269 -33.42 -4.63 4.35
N LEU A 270 -33.99 -5.83 4.54
CA LEU A 270 -35.25 -6.23 3.90
C LEU A 270 -36.44 -5.38 4.38
N LEU A 271 -36.49 -5.03 5.67
CA LEU A 271 -37.50 -4.13 6.23
C LEU A 271 -37.37 -2.70 5.68
N VAL A 272 -36.16 -2.18 5.54
CA VAL A 272 -35.90 -0.86 4.95
C VAL A 272 -36.30 -0.84 3.47
N VAL A 273 -35.98 -1.89 2.71
CA VAL A 273 -36.41 -2.01 1.31
C VAL A 273 -37.93 -2.08 1.20
N ALA A 274 -38.59 -2.89 2.03
CA ALA A 274 -40.05 -2.96 2.06
C ALA A 274 -40.69 -1.60 2.44
N LEU A 275 -40.09 -0.89 3.39
CA LEU A 275 -40.52 0.44 3.81
C LEU A 275 -40.33 1.48 2.71
N VAL A 276 -39.20 1.46 1.98
CA VAL A 276 -38.93 2.34 0.84
C VAL A 276 -39.92 2.08 -0.29
N ILE A 277 -40.25 0.82 -0.57
CA ILE A 277 -41.26 0.44 -1.58
C ILE A 277 -42.65 0.92 -1.13
N ALA A 278 -43.02 0.73 0.14
CA ALA A 278 -44.31 1.17 0.68
C ALA A 278 -44.43 2.70 0.68
N ILE A 279 -43.37 3.42 1.07
CA ILE A 279 -43.29 4.89 1.02
C ILE A 279 -43.34 5.36 -0.44
N GLY A 280 -42.60 4.72 -1.35
CA GLY A 280 -42.61 5.04 -2.78
C GLY A 280 -44.01 4.87 -3.39
N TRP A 281 -44.68 3.77 -3.07
CA TRP A 281 -46.05 3.49 -3.53
C TRP A 281 -47.08 4.45 -2.93
N TYR A 282 -46.97 4.75 -1.63
CA TYR A 282 -47.83 5.75 -0.98
C TYR A 282 -47.61 7.14 -1.58
N ARG A 283 -46.34 7.57 -1.73
CA ARG A 283 -46.01 8.87 -2.33
C ARG A 283 -46.47 8.96 -3.77
N TYR A 284 -46.26 7.93 -4.60
CA TYR A 284 -46.77 7.88 -5.98
C TYR A 284 -48.30 8.06 -6.03
N ARG A 285 -49.03 7.46 -5.09
CA ARG A 285 -50.48 7.51 -5.05
C ARG A 285 -51.05 8.81 -4.46
N THR A 286 -50.31 9.49 -3.57
CA THR A 286 -50.72 10.75 -2.95
C THR A 286 -50.07 11.99 -3.58
N TRP A 287 -49.25 11.83 -4.63
CA TRP A 287 -48.57 12.94 -5.28
C TRP A 287 -49.53 13.76 -6.15
N GLN A 288 -50.04 14.85 -5.58
CA GLN A 288 -50.33 16.06 -6.34
C GLN A 288 -49.07 16.94 -6.29
N PRO A 289 -48.71 17.67 -7.36
CA PRO A 289 -47.52 18.52 -7.35
C PRO A 289 -47.73 19.68 -6.38
N ALA A 290 -47.21 19.53 -5.16
CA ALA A 290 -47.08 20.62 -4.21
C ALA A 290 -45.77 21.36 -4.48
N ALA A 291 -45.83 22.70 -4.45
CA ALA A 291 -44.67 23.58 -4.56
C ALA A 291 -43.61 23.21 -3.50
N PRO A 292 -42.31 23.29 -3.84
CA PRO A 292 -41.25 22.91 -2.92
C PRO A 292 -41.26 23.78 -1.65
N PRO A 293 -41.02 23.20 -0.46
CA PRO A 293 -40.95 23.97 0.77
C PRO A 293 -39.71 24.86 0.76
N ALA A 294 -39.88 26.10 1.21
CA ALA A 294 -38.77 27.03 1.40
C ALA A 294 -37.78 26.46 2.45
N SER A 295 -36.53 26.26 2.03
CA SER A 295 -35.41 25.99 2.94
C SER A 295 -35.25 27.15 3.92
N ALA A 296 -35.01 26.84 5.19
CA ALA A 296 -34.53 27.84 6.15
C ALA A 296 -33.32 28.59 5.54
N PRO A 297 -33.19 29.92 5.71
CA PRO A 297 -32.04 30.64 5.18
C PRO A 297 -30.77 30.07 5.82
N ALA A 298 -29.89 29.52 4.98
CA ALA A 298 -28.53 29.19 5.40
C ALA A 298 -27.90 30.48 5.94
N ALA A 299 -27.18 30.40 7.07
CA ALA A 299 -26.44 31.54 7.58
C ALA A 299 -25.50 32.08 6.49
N ASP A 300 -25.43 33.41 6.32
CA ASP A 300 -24.67 34.00 5.21
C ASP A 300 -23.14 33.77 5.34
N THR A 301 -22.65 33.48 6.54
CA THR A 301 -21.23 33.28 6.84
C THR A 301 -20.95 31.89 7.42
N GLU A 302 -19.75 31.37 7.18
CA GLU A 302 -19.26 30.13 7.78
C GLU A 302 -18.68 30.43 9.19
N PRO A 303 -19.11 29.72 10.24
CA PRO A 303 -18.82 30.08 11.63
C PRO A 303 -17.35 29.95 12.07
N VAL A 304 -16.53 29.11 11.42
CA VAL A 304 -15.11 28.93 11.77
C VAL A 304 -14.22 30.02 11.15
N THR A 305 -14.47 30.35 9.88
CA THR A 305 -13.66 31.28 9.08
C THR A 305 -14.20 32.71 9.10
N GLY A 306 -15.48 32.90 9.40
CA GLY A 306 -16.17 34.19 9.32
C GLY A 306 -16.38 34.70 7.88
N LEU A 307 -16.03 33.90 6.88
CA LEU A 307 -16.18 34.23 5.46
C LEU A 307 -17.60 33.93 4.96
N LEU A 308 -17.99 34.55 3.83
CA LEU A 308 -19.27 34.23 3.20
C LEU A 308 -19.32 32.78 2.75
N GLN A 309 -20.45 32.11 2.96
CA GLN A 309 -20.68 30.81 2.35
C GLN A 309 -20.86 30.94 0.83
N LYS A 310 -20.78 29.82 0.12
CA LYS A 310 -20.87 29.78 -1.35
C LYS A 310 -22.02 30.59 -1.94
N ALA A 311 -23.26 30.39 -1.49
CA ALA A 311 -24.42 31.07 -2.07
C ALA A 311 -24.37 32.61 -1.94
N PRO A 312 -24.18 33.20 -0.75
CA PRO A 312 -24.08 34.65 -0.59
C PRO A 312 -22.81 35.23 -1.22
N PHE A 313 -21.67 34.51 -1.20
CA PHE A 313 -20.47 34.91 -1.93
C PHE A 313 -20.74 35.07 -3.43
N MET A 314 -21.37 34.07 -4.06
CA MET A 314 -21.70 34.09 -5.48
C MET A 314 -22.67 35.24 -5.82
N ALA A 315 -23.66 35.49 -4.96
CA ALA A 315 -24.59 36.61 -5.13
C ALA A 315 -23.87 37.98 -5.04
N GLN A 316 -22.93 38.14 -4.09
CA GLN A 316 -22.15 39.37 -3.95
C GLN A 316 -21.23 39.59 -5.15
N VAL A 317 -20.53 38.56 -5.61
CA VAL A 317 -19.68 38.64 -6.81
C VAL A 317 -20.51 39.01 -8.03
N GLN A 318 -21.66 38.36 -8.22
CA GLN A 318 -22.57 38.67 -9.34
C GLN A 318 -23.06 40.12 -9.30
N ALA A 319 -23.43 40.64 -8.13
CA ALA A 319 -23.83 42.03 -7.96
C ALA A 319 -22.68 43.01 -8.25
N GLN A 320 -21.47 42.70 -7.80
CA GLN A 320 -20.28 43.53 -8.04
C GLN A 320 -19.88 43.56 -9.52
N LEU A 321 -20.07 42.45 -10.25
CA LEU A 321 -19.82 42.37 -11.68
C LEU A 321 -20.89 43.08 -12.51
N ALA A 322 -22.16 43.03 -12.09
CA ALA A 322 -23.27 43.70 -12.79
C ALA A 322 -23.12 45.24 -12.89
N GLY A 323 -22.37 45.84 -11.96
CA GLY A 323 -22.13 47.29 -11.91
C GLY A 323 -20.89 47.79 -12.64
N ARG A 324 -20.09 46.92 -13.29
CA ARG A 324 -18.77 47.29 -13.84
C ARG A 324 -18.80 47.56 -15.34
N THR A 325 -18.14 48.66 -15.74
CA THR A 325 -17.86 49.03 -17.14
C THR A 325 -16.58 48.38 -17.68
N SER A 326 -15.57 48.16 -16.84
CA SER A 326 -14.38 47.37 -17.17
C SER A 326 -14.56 45.91 -16.75
N ARG A 327 -14.10 44.99 -17.61
CA ARG A 327 -14.26 43.53 -17.46
C ARG A 327 -12.95 42.84 -17.05
N ASP A 328 -11.95 43.62 -16.64
CA ASP A 328 -10.66 43.11 -16.18
C ASP A 328 -10.76 42.57 -14.75
N GLY A 329 -10.41 41.30 -14.58
CA GLY A 329 -10.34 40.65 -13.28
C GLY A 329 -10.29 39.13 -13.39
N ALA A 330 -10.12 38.48 -12.25
CA ALA A 330 -10.04 37.04 -12.14
C ALA A 330 -10.78 36.54 -10.90
N LEU A 331 -11.34 35.34 -11.02
CA LEU A 331 -11.76 34.55 -9.87
C LEU A 331 -10.61 33.60 -9.51
N ILE A 332 -10.11 33.72 -8.29
CA ILE A 332 -9.05 32.86 -7.75
C ILE A 332 -9.67 31.89 -6.77
N LEU A 333 -9.49 30.59 -7.01
CA LEU A 333 -9.75 29.53 -6.05
C LEU A 333 -8.44 29.14 -5.37
N VAL A 334 -8.48 28.98 -4.06
CA VAL A 334 -7.35 28.56 -3.22
C VAL A 334 -7.78 27.32 -2.45
N ALA A 335 -6.98 26.25 -2.51
CA ALA A 335 -7.17 25.06 -1.70
C ALA A 335 -6.02 24.88 -0.72
N ILE A 336 -6.32 24.29 0.43
CA ILE A 336 -5.31 23.72 1.32
C ILE A 336 -4.95 22.32 0.82
N ASP A 337 -3.68 22.09 0.54
CA ASP A 337 -3.18 20.82 0.01
C ASP A 337 -3.23 19.73 1.08
N ASP A 338 -3.51 18.50 0.66
CA ASP A 338 -3.65 17.31 1.52
C ASP A 338 -4.55 17.51 2.76
N TYR A 339 -5.54 18.42 2.69
CA TYR A 339 -6.40 18.76 3.82
C TYR A 339 -7.13 17.56 4.41
N ALA A 340 -7.53 16.58 3.60
CA ALA A 340 -8.16 15.36 4.10
C ALA A 340 -7.22 14.58 5.03
N TYR A 341 -5.94 14.47 4.68
CA TYR A 341 -4.94 13.86 5.54
C TYR A 341 -4.72 14.69 6.82
N LEU A 342 -4.58 16.01 6.70
CA LEU A 342 -4.47 16.93 7.85
C LEU A 342 -5.67 16.80 8.80
N GLN A 343 -6.89 16.68 8.26
CA GLN A 343 -8.11 16.51 9.03
C GLN A 343 -8.12 15.21 9.85
N HIS A 344 -7.48 14.16 9.36
CA HIS A 344 -7.40 12.88 10.07
C HIS A 344 -6.32 12.85 11.16
N ILE A 345 -5.21 13.57 10.98
CA ILE A 345 -4.08 13.54 11.92
C ILE A 345 -4.15 14.65 12.97
N ALA A 346 -4.78 15.79 12.65
CA ALA A 346 -4.92 16.95 13.54
C ALA A 346 -6.25 16.90 14.31
N ASP A 347 -6.24 17.44 15.53
CA ASP A 347 -7.46 17.59 16.32
C ASP A 347 -8.38 18.69 15.76
N ASP A 348 -9.63 18.71 16.23
CA ASP A 348 -10.64 19.67 15.76
C ASP A 348 -10.23 21.13 15.99
N GLU A 349 -9.50 21.41 17.07
CA GLU A 349 -9.03 22.77 17.37
C GLU A 349 -7.95 23.23 16.39
N THR A 350 -7.01 22.34 16.06
CA THR A 350 -5.94 22.57 15.09
C THR A 350 -6.51 22.75 13.69
N ASN A 351 -7.49 21.92 13.30
CA ASN A 351 -8.20 22.06 12.02
C ASN A 351 -8.95 23.39 11.91
N ARG A 352 -9.66 23.79 12.98
CA ARG A 352 -10.32 25.09 13.03
C ARG A 352 -9.33 26.25 12.94
N ALA A 353 -8.22 26.18 13.68
CA ALA A 353 -7.16 27.19 13.67
C ALA A 353 -6.50 27.29 12.29
N LEU A 354 -6.31 26.17 11.59
CA LEU A 354 -5.81 26.13 10.22
C LEU A 354 -6.76 26.88 9.27
N LEU A 355 -8.05 26.54 9.26
CA LEU A 355 -9.04 27.22 8.42
C LEU A 355 -9.13 28.72 8.74
N GLN A 356 -9.15 29.09 10.02
CA GLN A 356 -9.20 30.48 10.45
C GLN A 356 -7.95 31.27 10.03
N ARG A 357 -6.75 30.73 10.24
CA ARG A 357 -5.49 31.39 9.83
C ARG A 357 -5.39 31.54 8.33
N THR A 358 -5.85 30.55 7.57
CA THR A 358 -5.93 30.64 6.10
C THR A 358 -6.89 31.75 5.69
N ALA A 359 -8.09 31.82 6.27
CA ALA A 359 -9.05 32.88 6.01
C ALA A 359 -8.49 34.28 6.33
N GLU A 360 -7.89 34.47 7.51
CA GLU A 360 -7.28 35.74 7.94
C GLU A 360 -6.12 36.18 7.05
N ARG A 361 -5.35 35.24 6.49
CA ARG A 361 -4.28 35.53 5.54
C ARG A 361 -4.87 35.96 4.20
N LEU A 362 -5.82 35.19 3.68
CA LEU A 362 -6.50 35.50 2.42
C LEU A 362 -7.19 36.88 2.47
N GLN A 363 -7.83 37.23 3.59
CA GLN A 363 -8.42 38.57 3.83
C GLN A 363 -7.42 39.73 3.76
N ARG A 364 -6.13 39.50 4.08
CA ARG A 364 -5.09 40.53 3.98
C ARG A 364 -4.55 40.72 2.56
N ILE A 365 -4.71 39.72 1.70
CA ILE A 365 -4.08 39.68 0.37
C ILE A 365 -5.10 40.00 -0.72
N LEU A 366 -6.29 39.42 -0.61
CA LEU A 366 -7.37 39.55 -1.58
C LEU A 366 -8.12 40.86 -1.33
N PRO A 367 -8.16 41.77 -2.31
CA PRO A 367 -8.79 43.08 -2.13
C PRO A 367 -10.32 43.07 -2.29
N GLY A 368 -10.90 41.98 -2.83
CA GLY A 368 -12.32 41.84 -3.12
C GLY A 368 -13.07 40.91 -2.15
N PRO A 369 -14.34 40.57 -2.44
CA PRO A 369 -15.09 39.61 -1.64
C PRO A 369 -14.39 38.26 -1.61
N ILE A 370 -14.47 37.59 -0.44
CA ILE A 370 -13.87 36.29 -0.19
C ILE A 370 -14.94 35.35 0.36
N GLY A 371 -15.03 34.16 -0.23
CA GLY A 371 -15.96 33.12 0.18
C GLY A 371 -15.25 31.85 0.62
N TYR A 372 -15.82 31.19 1.62
CA TYR A 372 -15.55 29.78 1.93
C TYR A 372 -16.54 28.92 1.13
N LEU A 373 -16.02 28.14 0.19
CA LEU A 373 -16.84 27.40 -0.76
C LEU A 373 -17.22 26.02 -0.26
N ASP A 374 -16.25 25.32 0.33
CA ASP A 374 -16.35 23.95 0.80
C ASP A 374 -15.12 23.60 1.67
N LEU A 375 -15.15 22.46 2.37
CA LEU A 375 -14.11 21.85 3.23
C LEU A 375 -12.77 22.60 3.34
N ASN A 376 -12.00 22.64 2.25
CA ASN A 376 -10.66 23.24 2.18
C ASN A 376 -10.52 24.34 1.12
N GLN A 377 -11.62 24.80 0.52
CA GLN A 377 -11.63 25.70 -0.64
C GLN A 377 -12.13 27.09 -0.30
N PHE A 378 -11.31 28.07 -0.67
CA PHE A 378 -11.60 29.50 -0.59
C PHE A 378 -11.67 30.09 -1.99
N ALA A 379 -12.45 31.16 -2.16
CA ALA A 379 -12.51 31.89 -3.41
C ALA A 379 -12.43 33.40 -3.18
N GLY A 380 -11.75 34.09 -4.08
CA GLY A 380 -11.61 35.54 -4.06
C GLY A 380 -11.82 36.15 -5.43
N LEU A 381 -12.59 37.24 -5.48
CA LEU A 381 -12.66 38.07 -6.68
C LEU A 381 -11.52 39.10 -6.66
N VAL A 382 -10.79 39.18 -7.77
CA VAL A 382 -9.66 40.10 -7.94
C VAL A 382 -9.85 40.94 -9.19
N ASP A 383 -9.44 42.19 -9.12
CA ASP A 383 -9.51 43.15 -10.22
C ASP A 383 -8.30 43.00 -11.17
N SER A 384 -8.02 44.02 -11.98
CA SER A 384 -6.99 43.99 -13.03
C SER A 384 -5.56 43.65 -12.59
N ASP A 385 -5.23 43.76 -11.28
CA ASP A 385 -3.90 43.42 -10.72
C ASP A 385 -3.81 41.98 -10.15
N HIS A 386 -4.51 41.03 -10.78
CA HIS A 386 -4.55 39.63 -10.35
C HIS A 386 -3.17 38.94 -10.38
N GLU A 387 -2.25 39.34 -11.26
CA GLU A 387 -0.86 38.86 -11.29
C GLU A 387 -0.11 39.11 -9.97
N THR A 388 -0.22 40.33 -9.45
CA THR A 388 0.43 40.71 -8.20
C THR A 388 -0.18 39.95 -7.02
N VAL A 389 -1.50 39.72 -7.06
CA VAL A 389 -2.21 38.95 -6.04
C VAL A 389 -1.82 37.46 -6.08
N ILE A 390 -1.74 36.85 -7.26
CA ILE A 390 -1.28 35.45 -7.43
C ILE A 390 0.12 35.28 -6.86
N ARG A 391 1.05 36.19 -7.20
CA ARG A 391 2.42 36.15 -6.66
C ARG A 391 2.46 36.32 -5.14
N ARG A 392 1.59 37.17 -4.58
CA ARG A 392 1.49 37.35 -3.12
C ARG A 392 0.95 36.12 -2.42
N ILE A 393 -0.05 35.44 -2.98
CA ILE A 393 -0.59 34.20 -2.40
C ILE A 393 0.45 33.07 -2.51
N GLY A 394 1.12 32.92 -3.67
CA GLY A 394 2.14 31.89 -3.87
C GLY A 394 3.41 32.09 -3.03
N ALA A 395 3.64 33.28 -2.48
CA ALA A 395 4.74 33.55 -1.57
C ALA A 395 4.45 33.19 -0.09
N ILE A 396 3.28 32.59 0.22
CA ILE A 396 2.78 32.40 1.59
C ILE A 396 2.93 30.95 2.09
N ASN A 397 3.90 30.21 1.58
CA ASN A 397 4.18 28.82 2.02
C ASN A 397 4.75 28.71 3.46
N ASP A 398 4.73 29.77 4.25
CA ASP A 398 5.08 29.77 5.67
C ASP A 398 3.86 29.45 6.57
N LEU A 399 2.81 28.80 6.05
CA LEU A 399 1.74 28.29 6.90
C LEU A 399 2.25 27.02 7.59
N VAL A 400 2.38 27.08 8.91
CA VAL A 400 2.83 25.94 9.70
C VAL A 400 1.74 25.61 10.69
N VAL A 401 1.38 24.33 10.72
CA VAL A 401 0.45 23.77 11.70
C VAL A 401 1.25 22.87 12.64
N GLU A 402 0.96 22.96 13.93
CA GLU A 402 1.59 22.10 14.92
C GLU A 402 0.68 20.90 15.18
N VAL A 403 1.15 19.70 14.83
CA VAL A 403 0.43 18.43 15.04
C VAL A 403 1.32 17.52 15.88
N TYR A 404 0.85 17.10 17.05
CA TYR A 404 1.64 16.32 18.02
C TYR A 404 3.01 16.94 18.41
N GLY A 405 3.11 18.27 18.43
CA GLY A 405 4.36 18.99 18.73
C GLY A 405 5.33 19.09 17.55
N GLN A 406 4.93 18.61 16.37
CA GLN A 406 5.70 18.72 15.13
C GLN A 406 5.14 19.85 14.26
N ARG A 407 6.03 20.64 13.67
CA ARG A 407 5.68 21.74 12.76
C ARG A 407 5.58 21.22 11.33
N LEU A 408 4.36 21.08 10.83
CA LEU A 408 4.09 20.66 9.45
C LEU A 408 3.86 21.89 8.56
N PRO A 409 4.60 22.04 7.45
CA PRO A 409 4.28 23.04 6.45
C PRO A 409 2.95 22.70 5.77
N VAL A 410 2.16 23.72 5.48
CA VAL A 410 0.91 23.61 4.75
C VAL A 410 1.02 24.45 3.49
N GLU A 411 0.84 23.80 2.36
CA GLU A 411 0.89 24.43 1.04
C GLU A 411 -0.51 24.85 0.60
N LEU A 412 -0.57 25.94 -0.18
CA LEU A 412 -1.78 26.45 -0.78
C LEU A 412 -1.65 26.41 -2.30
N THR A 413 -2.50 25.63 -2.95
CA THR A 413 -2.55 25.57 -4.42
C THR A 413 -3.69 26.43 -4.97
N MET A 414 -3.44 27.10 -6.10
CA MET A 414 -4.36 28.06 -6.72
C MET A 414 -4.83 27.65 -8.12
N GLY A 415 -6.12 27.86 -8.37
CA GLY A 415 -6.72 27.84 -9.70
C GLY A 415 -7.29 29.21 -10.06
N VAL A 416 -6.94 29.73 -11.23
CA VAL A 416 -7.30 31.09 -11.65
C VAL A 416 -8.12 31.04 -12.94
N ALA A 417 -9.30 31.66 -12.95
CA ALA A 417 -10.06 31.91 -14.18
C ALA A 417 -10.26 33.41 -14.39
N LEU A 418 -9.88 33.88 -15.58
CA LEU A 418 -10.16 35.26 -15.99
C LEU A 418 -11.65 35.45 -16.22
N LEU A 419 -12.15 36.63 -15.88
CA LEU A 419 -13.50 37.05 -16.22
C LEU A 419 -13.53 37.29 -17.74
N SER A 420 -14.29 36.47 -18.46
CA SER A 420 -14.50 36.63 -19.90
C SER A 420 -15.50 37.75 -20.15
N GLY A 421 -15.26 38.53 -21.21
CA GLY A 421 -16.03 39.73 -21.54
C GLY A 421 -17.45 39.49 -22.06
N THR A 422 -18.00 38.28 -22.01
CA THR A 422 -19.43 38.00 -22.23
C THR A 422 -20.07 37.69 -20.88
N ALA A 423 -21.40 37.72 -20.77
CA ALA A 423 -22.11 37.31 -19.55
C ALA A 423 -21.98 35.79 -19.33
N ASP A 424 -20.74 35.30 -19.20
CA ASP A 424 -20.42 33.98 -18.71
C ASP A 424 -20.86 34.00 -17.25
N ASP A 425 -21.79 33.10 -16.94
CA ASP A 425 -22.29 32.85 -15.61
C ASP A 425 -21.10 32.77 -14.64
N ILE A 426 -21.14 33.50 -13.52
CA ILE A 426 -20.09 33.40 -12.49
C ILE A 426 -19.90 31.94 -12.05
N THR A 427 -20.95 31.11 -12.19
CA THR A 427 -20.91 29.66 -12.02
C THR A 427 -19.95 28.98 -13.00
N GLU A 428 -19.92 29.42 -14.26
CA GLU A 428 -18.99 28.93 -15.29
C GLU A 428 -17.56 29.41 -15.03
N THR A 429 -17.35 30.66 -14.61
CA THR A 429 -16.02 31.13 -14.18
C THR A 429 -15.52 30.33 -12.98
N LEU A 430 -16.39 30.03 -12.01
CA LEU A 430 -16.08 29.17 -10.87
C LEU A 430 -15.71 27.76 -11.31
N ARG A 431 -16.44 27.19 -12.28
CA ARG A 431 -16.12 25.88 -12.86
C ARG A 431 -14.73 25.87 -13.52
N ARG A 432 -14.41 26.89 -14.32
CA ARG A 432 -13.10 27.06 -14.96
C ARG A 432 -11.96 27.22 -13.94
N ALA A 433 -12.16 28.03 -12.91
CA ALA A 433 -11.17 28.19 -11.83
C ALA A 433 -10.94 26.87 -11.08
N ARG A 434 -11.99 26.07 -10.90
CA ARG A 434 -11.90 24.74 -10.28
C ARG A 434 -11.18 23.72 -11.16
N LEU A 435 -11.37 23.75 -12.48
CA LEU A 435 -10.58 22.91 -13.41
C LEU A 435 -9.09 23.26 -13.35
N ALA A 436 -8.76 24.55 -13.35
CA ALA A 436 -7.39 25.01 -13.16
C ALA A 436 -6.81 24.57 -11.80
N LEU A 437 -7.57 24.70 -10.71
CA LEU A 437 -7.13 24.24 -9.39
C LEU A 437 -6.85 22.73 -9.38
N HIS A 438 -7.72 21.94 -10.02
CA HIS A 438 -7.53 20.50 -10.10
C HIS A 438 -6.26 20.13 -10.87
N ASP A 439 -6.03 20.76 -12.03
CA ASP A 439 -4.81 20.56 -12.81
C ASP A 439 -3.54 20.99 -12.04
N ALA A 440 -3.62 22.11 -11.31
CA ALA A 440 -2.52 22.58 -10.45
C ALA A 440 -2.14 21.54 -9.38
N LEU A 441 -3.14 20.94 -8.72
CA LEU A 441 -2.94 19.90 -7.71
C LEU A 441 -2.35 18.61 -8.31
N GLN A 442 -2.76 18.24 -9.53
CA GLN A 442 -2.22 17.07 -10.24
C GLN A 442 -0.77 17.27 -10.67
N GLN A 443 -0.44 18.46 -11.19
CA GLN A 443 0.92 18.79 -11.62
C GLN A 443 1.84 19.21 -10.47
N ARG A 444 1.30 19.34 -9.24
CA ARG A 444 2.00 19.85 -8.06
C ARG A 444 2.66 21.21 -8.31
N VAL A 445 1.93 22.10 -8.98
CA VAL A 445 2.36 23.49 -9.21
C VAL A 445 1.52 24.43 -8.34
N PRO A 446 2.10 25.49 -7.76
CA PRO A 446 1.41 26.34 -6.78
C PRO A 446 0.25 27.14 -7.37
N CYS A 447 0.24 27.35 -8.70
CA CYS A 447 -0.82 28.08 -9.38
C CYS A 447 -0.96 27.60 -10.82
N GLN A 448 -2.20 27.43 -11.26
CA GLN A 448 -2.53 27.22 -12.68
C GLN A 448 -3.61 28.17 -13.14
N ARG A 449 -3.47 28.67 -14.38
CA ARG A 449 -4.52 29.43 -15.05
C ARG A 449 -5.38 28.51 -15.89
N TYR A 450 -6.67 28.79 -15.89
CA TYR A 450 -7.57 28.13 -16.80
C TYR A 450 -7.14 28.39 -18.24
N ALA A 451 -6.95 27.30 -18.98
CA ALA A 451 -6.80 27.28 -20.42
C ALA A 451 -7.86 26.34 -21.00
N ALA A 452 -8.32 26.58 -22.22
CA ALA A 452 -9.31 25.73 -22.87
C ALA A 452 -8.86 24.27 -23.00
N ALA A 453 -7.54 24.01 -22.98
CA ALA A 453 -6.98 22.66 -22.95
C ALA A 453 -7.26 21.87 -21.66
N LEU A 454 -7.68 22.55 -20.58
CA LEU A 454 -8.07 21.92 -19.31
C LEU A 454 -9.52 21.45 -19.28
N GLU A 455 -10.32 21.78 -20.30
CA GLU A 455 -11.69 21.30 -20.38
C GLU A 455 -11.70 19.78 -20.52
N PRO A 456 -12.47 19.05 -19.69
CA PRO A 456 -12.63 17.63 -19.87
C PRO A 456 -13.24 17.38 -21.24
N ASP A 457 -12.54 16.62 -22.08
CA ASP A 457 -13.03 16.28 -23.40
C ASP A 457 -14.34 15.50 -23.25
N VAL A 458 -15.44 16.03 -23.80
CA VAL A 458 -16.74 15.34 -23.82
C VAL A 458 -16.59 13.98 -24.49
N GLU A 459 -15.67 13.86 -25.44
CA GLU A 459 -15.32 12.56 -26.01
C GLU A 459 -14.65 11.64 -25.00
N ASP A 460 -13.80 12.11 -24.09
CA ASP A 460 -13.17 11.30 -23.05
C ASP A 460 -14.22 10.76 -22.06
N LEU A 461 -15.21 11.57 -21.66
CA LEU A 461 -16.31 11.09 -20.80
C LEU A 461 -17.17 10.02 -21.50
N ALA A 462 -17.46 10.20 -22.79
CA ALA A 462 -18.14 9.17 -23.58
C ALA A 462 -17.26 7.92 -23.72
N LEU A 463 -15.95 8.12 -23.92
CA LEU A 463 -14.97 7.05 -24.09
C LEU A 463 -14.77 6.23 -22.82
N VAL A 464 -14.90 6.81 -21.63
CA VAL A 464 -14.88 6.06 -20.35
C VAL A 464 -16.05 5.08 -20.26
N ASN A 465 -17.24 5.49 -20.69
CA ASN A 465 -18.40 4.60 -20.74
C ASN A 465 -18.22 3.52 -21.81
N ASP A 466 -17.72 3.89 -22.99
CA ASP A 466 -17.38 2.93 -24.05
C ASP A 466 -16.30 1.94 -23.57
N LEU A 467 -15.31 2.39 -22.79
CA LEU A 467 -14.23 1.56 -22.23
C LEU A 467 -14.78 0.55 -21.20
N LYS A 468 -15.67 0.96 -20.30
CA LYS A 468 -16.35 0.03 -19.37
C LYS A 468 -17.11 -1.07 -20.12
N GLN A 469 -17.78 -0.71 -21.20
CA GLN A 469 -18.46 -1.69 -22.06
C GLN A 469 -17.46 -2.60 -22.78
N ALA A 470 -16.39 -2.03 -23.34
CA ALA A 470 -15.34 -2.78 -24.02
C ALA A 470 -14.65 -3.80 -23.10
N LEU A 471 -14.40 -3.42 -21.83
CA LEU A 471 -13.87 -4.32 -20.80
C LEU A 471 -14.82 -5.47 -20.51
N THR A 472 -16.11 -5.19 -20.37
CA THR A 472 -17.13 -6.23 -20.12
C THR A 472 -17.30 -7.15 -21.33
N ALA A 473 -17.25 -6.60 -22.54
CA ALA A 473 -17.41 -7.31 -23.80
C ALA A 473 -16.11 -7.92 -24.35
N ARG A 474 -14.98 -7.79 -23.64
CA ARG A 474 -13.64 -8.25 -24.05
C ARG A 474 -13.25 -7.80 -25.47
N GLN A 475 -13.46 -6.51 -25.75
CA GLN A 475 -13.15 -5.89 -27.06
C GLN A 475 -11.70 -5.37 -27.18
N LEU A 476 -10.89 -5.56 -26.14
CA LEU A 476 -9.48 -5.21 -26.14
C LEU A 476 -8.69 -6.33 -26.81
N THR A 477 -7.77 -5.95 -27.68
CA THR A 477 -6.87 -6.85 -28.39
C THR A 477 -5.44 -6.66 -27.91
N TRP A 478 -4.58 -7.64 -28.18
CA TRP A 478 -3.22 -7.69 -27.68
C TRP A 478 -2.27 -7.93 -28.83
N TYR A 479 -1.25 -7.09 -28.90
CA TYR A 479 -0.20 -7.13 -29.91
C TYR A 479 1.14 -7.36 -29.20
N PHE A 480 2.13 -7.85 -29.94
CA PHE A 480 3.42 -8.29 -29.43
C PHE A 480 4.51 -7.53 -30.16
N GLN A 481 5.28 -6.74 -29.43
CA GLN A 481 6.43 -6.02 -29.94
C GLN A 481 7.68 -6.87 -29.68
N ALA A 482 8.39 -7.25 -30.74
CA ALA A 482 9.54 -8.15 -30.62
C ALA A 482 10.73 -7.49 -29.91
N GLN A 483 11.36 -8.26 -29.01
CA GLN A 483 12.61 -7.92 -28.33
C GLN A 483 13.75 -8.73 -28.93
N PHE A 484 14.68 -8.05 -29.59
CA PHE A 484 15.79 -8.68 -30.33
C PHE A 484 17.09 -8.57 -29.54
N SER A 485 17.73 -9.71 -29.24
CA SER A 485 19.03 -9.72 -28.59
C SER A 485 20.13 -9.44 -29.59
N LEU A 486 20.97 -8.46 -29.28
CA LEU A 486 22.11 -8.09 -30.14
C LEU A 486 23.25 -9.12 -30.07
N ASP A 487 23.43 -9.75 -28.91
CA ASP A 487 24.44 -10.81 -28.71
C ASP A 487 24.02 -12.12 -29.39
N GLU A 488 22.80 -12.59 -29.11
CA GLU A 488 22.30 -13.85 -29.67
C GLU A 488 21.81 -13.73 -31.12
N GLN A 489 21.71 -12.50 -31.65
CA GLN A 489 21.19 -12.15 -32.97
C GLN A 489 19.84 -12.82 -33.29
N ARG A 490 18.94 -12.85 -32.32
CA ARG A 490 17.60 -13.45 -32.45
C ARG A 490 16.58 -12.76 -31.56
N VAL A 491 15.30 -12.97 -31.87
CA VAL A 491 14.21 -12.60 -30.97
C VAL A 491 14.26 -13.46 -29.70
N THR A 492 14.29 -12.82 -28.54
CA THR A 492 14.34 -13.46 -27.21
C THR A 492 13.07 -13.30 -26.40
N GLY A 493 12.16 -12.43 -26.83
CA GLY A 493 10.88 -12.22 -26.19
C GLY A 493 10.01 -11.21 -26.92
N ALA A 494 8.92 -10.82 -26.27
CA ALA A 494 8.10 -9.71 -26.71
C ALA A 494 7.43 -8.98 -25.57
N GLU A 495 7.21 -7.68 -25.78
CA GLU A 495 6.32 -6.88 -24.95
C GLU A 495 4.87 -7.00 -25.44
N MET A 496 3.97 -7.31 -24.51
CA MET A 496 2.55 -7.42 -24.76
C MET A 496 1.85 -6.07 -24.61
N LEU A 497 1.38 -5.55 -25.74
CA LEU A 497 0.82 -4.23 -25.85
C LEU A 497 -0.69 -4.28 -26.06
N ILE A 498 -1.43 -3.60 -25.19
CA ILE A 498 -2.88 -3.48 -25.30
C ILE A 498 -3.28 -2.60 -26.49
N ARG A 499 -4.37 -2.97 -27.15
CA ARG A 499 -4.94 -2.26 -28.29
C ARG A 499 -6.45 -2.20 -28.17
N TRP A 500 -7.03 -1.07 -28.57
CA TRP A 500 -8.48 -0.90 -28.56
C TRP A 500 -8.98 -0.45 -29.93
N GLN A 501 -9.65 -1.38 -30.61
CA GLN A 501 -10.36 -1.13 -31.85
C GLN A 501 -11.84 -0.88 -31.53
N HIS A 502 -12.20 0.39 -31.35
CA HIS A 502 -13.56 0.77 -31.01
C HIS A 502 -14.50 0.60 -32.23
N PRO A 503 -15.69 -0.03 -32.07
CA PRO A 503 -16.57 -0.36 -33.20
C PRO A 503 -17.00 0.84 -34.06
N ARG A 504 -17.12 2.02 -33.45
CA ARG A 504 -17.57 3.25 -34.14
C ARG A 504 -16.46 4.27 -34.40
N ARG A 505 -15.41 4.25 -33.58
CA ARG A 505 -14.35 5.28 -33.56
C ARG A 505 -13.05 4.78 -34.18
N GLY A 506 -12.96 3.49 -34.51
CA GLY A 506 -11.74 2.89 -35.01
C GLY A 506 -10.68 2.78 -33.92
N TRP A 507 -9.42 2.96 -34.30
CA TRP A 507 -8.28 2.82 -33.39
C TRP A 507 -8.23 3.93 -32.35
N ILE A 508 -8.24 3.54 -31.07
CA ILE A 508 -8.02 4.44 -29.95
C ILE A 508 -6.60 4.27 -29.42
N SER A 509 -5.87 5.37 -29.25
CA SER A 509 -4.50 5.35 -28.74
C SER A 509 -4.44 4.74 -27.32
N PRO A 510 -3.50 3.81 -27.05
CA PRO A 510 -3.20 3.30 -25.72
C PRO A 510 -3.01 4.40 -24.68
N GLU A 511 -2.19 5.41 -24.97
CA GLU A 511 -1.96 6.55 -24.06
C GLU A 511 -3.27 7.20 -23.62
N ARG A 512 -4.22 7.38 -24.57
CA ARG A 512 -5.50 8.02 -24.28
C ARG A 512 -6.38 7.17 -23.36
N PHE A 513 -6.59 5.90 -23.69
CA PHE A 513 -7.53 5.08 -22.90
C PHE A 513 -6.93 4.52 -21.61
N ILE A 514 -5.61 4.30 -21.54
CA ILE A 514 -4.91 3.90 -20.31
C ILE A 514 -4.99 5.04 -19.29
N ARG A 515 -4.71 6.29 -19.70
CA ARG A 515 -4.90 7.48 -18.85
C ARG A 515 -6.32 7.54 -18.29
N LEU A 516 -7.33 7.33 -19.14
CA LEU A 516 -8.72 7.30 -18.70
C LEU A 516 -9.02 6.13 -17.76
N ALA A 517 -8.43 4.96 -18.01
CA ALA A 517 -8.58 3.81 -17.13
C ALA A 517 -8.01 4.08 -15.73
N GLU A 518 -6.85 4.73 -15.64
CA GLU A 518 -6.22 5.10 -14.37
C GLU A 518 -7.06 6.15 -13.62
N GLN A 519 -7.42 7.25 -14.30
CA GLN A 519 -8.24 8.33 -13.74
C GLN A 519 -9.58 7.84 -13.19
N HIS A 520 -10.20 6.86 -13.85
CA HIS A 520 -11.51 6.32 -13.48
C HIS A 520 -11.46 4.98 -12.75
N ARG A 521 -10.30 4.54 -12.25
CA ARG A 521 -10.11 3.30 -11.48
C ARG A 521 -10.57 2.03 -12.21
N LEU A 522 -10.36 1.99 -13.52
CA LEU A 522 -10.63 0.83 -14.39
C LEU A 522 -9.35 0.05 -14.72
N ILE A 523 -8.17 0.55 -14.36
CA ILE A 523 -6.88 -0.07 -14.69
C ILE A 523 -6.76 -1.49 -14.11
N ASN A 524 -7.24 -1.71 -12.88
CA ASN A 524 -7.24 -3.03 -12.24
C ASN A 524 -8.07 -4.08 -13.03
N ILE A 525 -9.13 -3.67 -13.74
CA ILE A 525 -9.92 -4.56 -14.59
C ILE A 525 -9.10 -4.95 -15.83
N ILE A 526 -8.38 -3.99 -16.42
CA ILE A 526 -7.45 -4.24 -17.53
C ILE A 526 -6.36 -5.21 -17.07
N THR A 527 -5.74 -4.96 -15.92
CA THR A 527 -4.65 -5.77 -15.37
C THR A 527 -5.10 -7.21 -15.11
N ARG A 528 -6.30 -7.44 -14.58
CA ARG A 528 -6.85 -8.81 -14.42
C ARG A 528 -7.08 -9.51 -15.76
N GLN A 529 -7.54 -8.80 -16.79
CA GLN A 529 -7.67 -9.37 -18.13
C GLN A 529 -6.30 -9.65 -18.79
N LEU A 530 -5.34 -8.75 -18.58
CA LEU A 530 -3.95 -8.87 -19.02
C LEU A 530 -3.31 -10.12 -18.43
N ILE A 531 -3.40 -10.33 -17.11
CA ILE A 531 -2.86 -11.51 -16.43
C ILE A 531 -3.41 -12.80 -17.05
N GLY A 532 -4.74 -12.91 -17.17
CA GLY A 532 -5.37 -14.10 -17.76
C GLY A 532 -4.99 -14.31 -19.23
N LYS A 533 -4.80 -13.26 -20.03
CA LYS A 533 -4.36 -13.40 -21.42
C LYS A 533 -2.87 -13.72 -21.53
N ALA A 534 -2.01 -13.12 -20.73
CA ALA A 534 -0.58 -13.39 -20.70
C ALA A 534 -0.30 -14.84 -20.29
N GLU A 535 -1.06 -15.38 -19.33
CA GLU A 535 -1.03 -16.80 -18.99
C GLU A 535 -1.36 -17.69 -20.19
N GLN A 536 -2.42 -17.38 -20.94
CA GLN A 536 -2.81 -18.13 -22.13
C GLN A 536 -1.71 -18.08 -23.21
N VAL A 537 -1.10 -16.92 -23.41
CA VAL A 537 0.00 -16.71 -24.36
C VAL A 537 1.20 -17.59 -23.98
N LEU A 538 1.65 -17.53 -22.72
CA LEU A 538 2.79 -18.33 -22.27
C LEU A 538 2.53 -19.85 -22.34
N ARG A 539 1.29 -20.30 -22.05
CA ARG A 539 0.89 -21.69 -22.26
C ARG A 539 1.01 -22.09 -23.73
N HIS A 540 0.49 -21.27 -24.62
CA HIS A 540 0.52 -21.53 -26.06
C HIS A 540 1.95 -21.51 -26.63
N TRP A 541 2.79 -20.57 -26.19
CA TRP A 541 4.21 -20.53 -26.57
C TRP A 541 4.93 -21.80 -26.14
N ARG A 542 4.68 -22.29 -24.92
CA ARG A 542 5.25 -23.55 -24.43
C ARG A 542 4.79 -24.76 -25.23
N GLU A 543 3.52 -24.83 -25.62
CA GLU A 543 2.98 -25.88 -26.50
C GLU A 543 3.65 -25.90 -27.88
N LEU A 544 4.06 -24.72 -28.36
CA LEU A 544 4.78 -24.53 -29.61
C LEU A 544 6.31 -24.64 -29.47
N HIS A 545 6.82 -25.00 -28.29
CA HIS A 545 8.25 -25.06 -27.96
C HIS A 545 8.99 -23.75 -28.25
N TYR A 546 8.33 -22.62 -27.99
CA TYR A 546 8.92 -21.29 -28.03
C TYR A 546 9.19 -20.81 -26.61
N ASP A 547 10.47 -20.66 -26.25
CA ASP A 547 10.91 -20.28 -24.91
C ASP A 547 11.21 -18.78 -24.78
N GLY A 548 10.44 -17.94 -25.48
CA GLY A 548 10.60 -16.48 -25.41
C GLY A 548 10.04 -15.89 -24.11
N ARG A 549 10.64 -14.78 -23.65
CA ARG A 549 10.12 -13.99 -22.53
C ARG A 549 8.91 -13.16 -22.96
N LEU A 550 7.95 -13.00 -22.07
CA LEU A 550 6.80 -12.12 -22.25
C LEU A 550 6.89 -10.97 -21.25
N SER A 551 6.94 -9.73 -21.73
CA SER A 551 6.84 -8.54 -20.88
C SER A 551 5.41 -8.03 -20.83
N ILE A 552 4.96 -7.62 -19.63
CA ILE A 552 3.65 -6.98 -19.42
C ILE A 552 3.79 -5.71 -18.57
N ASN A 553 3.04 -4.66 -18.91
CA ASN A 553 3.03 -3.41 -18.14
C ASN A 553 2.15 -3.53 -16.90
N VAL A 554 2.65 -3.07 -15.74
CA VAL A 554 1.90 -3.05 -14.47
C VAL A 554 1.92 -1.65 -13.87
N SER A 555 0.73 -1.12 -13.53
CA SER A 555 0.60 0.22 -12.97
C SER A 555 1.10 0.29 -11.51
N ALA A 556 1.53 1.48 -11.08
CA ALA A 556 1.92 1.74 -9.68
C ALA A 556 0.84 1.33 -8.67
N ARG A 557 -0.42 1.56 -9.04
CA ARG A 557 -1.57 1.23 -8.22
C ARG A 557 -1.77 -0.27 -8.07
N ASP A 558 -1.57 -1.03 -9.15
CA ASP A 558 -1.68 -2.48 -9.12
C ASP A 558 -0.50 -3.13 -8.36
N LEU A 559 0.69 -2.50 -8.37
CA LEU A 559 1.83 -2.93 -7.55
C LEU A 559 1.57 -2.78 -6.03
N ALA A 560 0.74 -1.81 -5.64
CA ALA A 560 0.34 -1.61 -4.26
C ALA A 560 -0.87 -2.48 -3.84
N ASP A 561 -1.52 -3.17 -4.77
CA ASP A 561 -2.69 -4.02 -4.49
C ASP A 561 -2.26 -5.49 -4.27
N ASP A 562 -2.25 -5.92 -3.01
CA ASP A 562 -1.85 -7.29 -2.63
C ASP A 562 -2.63 -8.39 -3.34
N ALA A 563 -3.90 -8.16 -3.70
CA ALA A 563 -4.70 -9.15 -4.41
C ALA A 563 -4.29 -9.30 -5.88
N ILE A 564 -3.76 -8.25 -6.50
CA ILE A 564 -3.17 -8.33 -7.84
C ILE A 564 -1.80 -9.03 -7.76
N ILE A 565 -1.00 -8.73 -6.75
CA ILE A 565 0.31 -9.36 -6.55
C ILE A 565 0.17 -10.86 -6.30
N GLU A 566 -0.75 -11.27 -5.45
CA GLU A 566 -1.06 -12.68 -5.23
C GLU A 566 -1.52 -13.37 -6.53
N MET A 567 -2.37 -12.70 -7.32
CA MET A 567 -2.79 -13.22 -8.63
C MET A 567 -1.62 -13.39 -9.59
N LEU A 568 -0.71 -12.41 -9.69
CA LEU A 568 0.50 -12.53 -10.51
C LEU A 568 1.37 -13.70 -10.07
N VAL A 569 1.64 -13.83 -8.76
CA VAL A 569 2.43 -14.92 -8.19
C VAL A 569 1.82 -16.28 -8.53
N GLU A 570 0.54 -16.48 -8.21
CA GLU A 570 -0.12 -17.79 -8.41
C GLU A 570 -0.27 -18.15 -9.89
N THR A 571 -0.62 -17.18 -10.74
CA THR A 571 -0.77 -17.41 -12.18
C THR A 571 0.55 -17.73 -12.86
N PHE A 572 1.65 -17.06 -12.48
CA PHE A 572 2.92 -17.14 -13.21
C PHE A 572 4.00 -18.01 -12.57
N LYS A 573 3.75 -18.58 -11.39
CA LYS A 573 4.62 -19.60 -10.78
C LYS A 573 4.99 -20.76 -11.74
N PRO A 574 4.12 -21.26 -12.65
CA PRO A 574 4.50 -22.30 -13.61
C PRO A 574 5.40 -21.82 -14.77
N PHE A 575 5.61 -20.51 -14.91
CA PHE A 575 6.36 -19.86 -15.99
C PHE A 575 7.57 -19.09 -15.44
N THR A 576 8.20 -19.61 -14.37
CA THR A 576 9.39 -19.01 -13.74
C THR A 576 10.43 -18.60 -14.78
N GLY A 577 10.82 -17.32 -14.74
CA GLY A 577 11.81 -16.72 -15.62
C GLY A 577 11.30 -16.27 -17.00
N LEU A 578 10.06 -16.63 -17.36
CA LEU A 578 9.48 -16.29 -18.66
C LEU A 578 8.60 -15.05 -18.64
N LEU A 579 8.03 -14.67 -17.49
CA LEU A 579 7.30 -13.40 -17.35
C LEU A 579 8.24 -12.30 -16.83
N THR A 580 8.22 -11.16 -17.52
CA THR A 580 8.76 -9.89 -17.04
C THR A 580 7.62 -8.92 -16.81
N ILE A 581 7.61 -8.21 -15.69
CA ILE A 581 6.71 -7.07 -15.48
C ILE A 581 7.49 -5.78 -15.67
N GLU A 582 6.90 -4.85 -16.42
CA GLU A 582 7.44 -3.53 -16.69
C GLU A 582 6.75 -2.51 -15.79
N ILE A 583 7.56 -1.70 -15.12
CA ILE A 583 7.11 -0.69 -14.16
C ILE A 583 7.83 0.63 -14.45
N THR A 584 7.14 1.76 -14.33
CA THR A 584 7.76 3.06 -14.57
C THR A 584 8.56 3.54 -13.36
N GLU A 585 9.54 4.41 -13.61
CA GLU A 585 10.34 5.07 -12.57
C GLU A 585 9.49 5.80 -11.51
N THR A 586 8.42 6.47 -11.94
CA THR A 586 7.50 7.18 -11.03
C THR A 586 6.65 6.24 -10.18
N ALA A 587 6.37 5.02 -10.67
CA ALA A 587 5.61 4.03 -9.92
C ALA A 587 6.31 3.63 -8.63
N LEU A 588 7.63 3.52 -8.65
CA LEU A 588 8.45 3.14 -7.49
C LEU A 588 8.41 4.15 -6.34
N MET A 589 8.03 5.41 -6.61
CA MET A 589 8.13 6.51 -5.63
C MET A 589 6.86 6.78 -4.82
N GLN A 590 5.73 6.14 -5.16
CA GLN A 590 4.44 6.43 -4.51
C GLN A 590 4.30 5.78 -3.13
N ASP A 591 4.85 4.58 -2.93
CA ASP A 591 4.88 3.85 -1.66
C ASP A 591 6.05 2.84 -1.66
N ILE A 592 7.26 3.33 -1.34
CA ILE A 592 8.51 2.58 -1.52
C ILE A 592 8.53 1.29 -0.71
N GLU A 593 8.03 1.28 0.53
CA GLU A 593 8.10 0.11 1.41
C GLU A 593 7.17 -1.01 0.93
N THR A 594 5.91 -0.68 0.64
CA THR A 594 4.92 -1.63 0.12
C THR A 594 5.36 -2.17 -1.25
N ILE A 595 5.77 -1.28 -2.16
CA ILE A 595 6.21 -1.68 -3.50
C ILE A 595 7.47 -2.55 -3.42
N ALA A 596 8.46 -2.20 -2.57
CA ALA A 596 9.65 -3.03 -2.39
C ALA A 596 9.31 -4.44 -1.88
N ALA A 597 8.39 -4.56 -0.92
CA ALA A 597 7.93 -5.85 -0.41
C ALA A 597 7.24 -6.68 -1.51
N ASN A 598 6.38 -6.05 -2.31
CA ASN A 598 5.66 -6.71 -3.39
C ASN A 598 6.56 -7.12 -4.56
N LEU A 599 7.52 -6.28 -4.95
CA LEU A 599 8.52 -6.65 -5.95
C LEU A 599 9.38 -7.83 -5.49
N ARG A 600 9.74 -7.90 -4.20
CA ARG A 600 10.44 -9.08 -3.65
C ARG A 600 9.59 -10.35 -3.71
N ARG A 601 8.28 -10.26 -3.45
CA ARG A 601 7.35 -11.39 -3.59
C ARG A 601 7.27 -11.90 -5.03
N LEU A 602 7.15 -10.98 -6.00
CA LEU A 602 7.13 -11.32 -7.42
C LEU A 602 8.45 -11.96 -7.87
N SER A 603 9.58 -11.37 -7.47
CA SER A 603 10.91 -11.91 -7.75
C SER A 603 11.12 -13.31 -7.15
N ALA A 604 10.66 -13.53 -5.91
CA ALA A 604 10.71 -14.85 -5.27
C ALA A 604 9.85 -15.91 -5.98
N ALA A 605 8.78 -15.49 -6.68
CA ALA A 605 7.97 -16.35 -7.54
C ALA A 605 8.61 -16.62 -8.92
N GLY A 606 9.78 -16.02 -9.19
CA GLY A 606 10.50 -16.15 -10.45
C GLY A 606 10.00 -15.21 -11.55
N ILE A 607 9.22 -14.18 -11.20
CA ILE A 607 8.81 -13.13 -12.12
C ILE A 607 9.93 -12.08 -12.19
N ARG A 608 10.34 -11.72 -13.40
CA ARG A 608 11.40 -10.73 -13.62
C ARG A 608 10.81 -9.32 -13.55
N ILE A 609 11.59 -8.37 -13.06
CA ILE A 609 11.20 -6.96 -12.97
C ILE A 609 12.02 -6.12 -13.95
N SER A 610 11.33 -5.33 -14.77
CA SER A 610 11.92 -4.39 -15.72
C SER A 610 11.53 -2.96 -15.37
N LEU A 611 12.49 -2.06 -15.36
CA LEU A 611 12.29 -0.64 -15.11
C LEU A 611 12.17 0.12 -16.43
N ASP A 612 11.01 0.71 -16.67
CA ASP A 612 10.67 1.45 -17.87
C ASP A 612 10.88 2.96 -17.74
N ASP A 613 11.04 3.65 -18.87
CA ASP A 613 11.28 5.10 -18.99
C ASP A 613 12.46 5.63 -18.17
N TYR A 614 13.51 4.82 -18.01
CA TYR A 614 14.67 5.19 -17.18
C TYR A 614 15.35 6.46 -17.71
N GLY A 615 15.48 7.46 -16.81
CA GLY A 615 16.22 8.70 -17.09
C GLY A 615 15.34 9.90 -17.45
N THR A 616 14.01 9.75 -17.38
CA THR A 616 13.04 10.85 -17.48
C THR A 616 12.86 11.63 -16.15
N GLY A 617 13.32 11.06 -15.02
CA GLY A 617 13.51 11.75 -13.73
C GLY A 617 12.94 11.01 -12.50
N TYR A 618 13.45 11.35 -11.30
CA TYR A 618 13.11 10.92 -9.92
C TYR A 618 13.91 9.80 -9.24
N SER A 619 14.71 9.00 -9.94
CA SER A 619 15.48 7.90 -9.33
C SER A 619 16.73 8.41 -8.65
N SER A 620 16.74 8.33 -7.32
CA SER A 620 17.99 8.21 -6.60
C SER A 620 18.57 6.83 -6.88
N LEU A 621 19.83 6.74 -7.31
CA LEU A 621 20.59 5.48 -7.40
C LEU A 621 20.51 4.64 -6.10
N ASN A 622 20.22 5.28 -4.96
CA ASN A 622 19.96 4.59 -3.70
C ASN A 622 18.74 3.66 -3.74
N TYR A 623 17.69 4.00 -4.49
CA TYR A 623 16.46 3.20 -4.53
C TYR A 623 16.59 2.00 -5.46
N LEU A 624 17.33 2.13 -6.57
CA LEU A 624 17.59 1.01 -7.47
C LEU A 624 18.29 -0.16 -6.77
N LYS A 625 19.08 0.11 -5.71
CA LYS A 625 19.72 -0.93 -4.88
C LYS A 625 18.73 -1.74 -4.03
N LEU A 626 17.54 -1.22 -3.77
CA LEU A 626 16.55 -1.86 -2.91
C LEU A 626 15.62 -2.81 -3.67
N PHE A 627 15.51 -2.63 -4.99
CA PHE A 627 14.57 -3.34 -5.83
C PHE A 627 15.26 -4.48 -6.59
N PRO A 628 14.61 -5.65 -6.75
CA PRO A 628 15.16 -6.78 -7.51
C PRO A 628 15.00 -6.56 -9.02
N ILE A 629 15.65 -5.52 -9.55
CA ILE A 629 15.58 -5.15 -10.98
C ILE A 629 16.40 -6.14 -11.81
N ASN A 630 15.80 -6.69 -12.86
CA ASN A 630 16.45 -7.62 -13.78
C ASN A 630 16.70 -7.01 -15.17
N GLU A 631 16.02 -5.92 -15.48
CA GLU A 631 16.04 -5.27 -16.78
C GLU A 631 15.80 -3.76 -16.60
N ILE A 632 16.47 -2.95 -17.42
CA ILE A 632 16.30 -1.50 -17.49
C ILE A 632 16.05 -1.15 -18.94
N LYS A 633 15.01 -0.36 -19.21
CA LYS A 633 14.65 0.11 -20.55
C LYS A 633 15.01 1.58 -20.67
N ILE A 634 15.75 1.94 -21.72
CA ILE A 634 16.07 3.33 -22.05
C ILE A 634 15.15 3.84 -23.16
N ASP A 635 14.51 4.97 -22.91
CA ASP A 635 13.55 5.57 -23.84
C ASP A 635 14.22 6.02 -25.16
N ARG A 636 13.40 6.11 -26.21
CA ARG A 636 13.80 6.57 -27.55
C ARG A 636 14.55 7.91 -27.54
N ASP A 637 14.23 8.82 -26.62
CA ASP A 637 14.90 10.12 -26.53
C ASP A 637 16.40 9.99 -26.22
N PHE A 638 16.84 8.93 -25.55
CA PHE A 638 18.27 8.65 -25.31
C PHE A 638 19.01 8.21 -26.58
N ILE A 639 18.32 7.50 -27.48
CA ILE A 639 18.95 6.87 -28.63
C ILE A 639 18.75 7.64 -29.95
N ARG A 640 17.82 8.60 -29.99
CA ARG A 640 17.43 9.33 -31.22
C ARG A 640 18.59 10.03 -31.92
N HIS A 641 19.62 10.44 -31.18
CA HIS A 641 20.72 11.27 -31.69
C HIS A 641 22.09 10.59 -31.56
N LEU A 642 22.15 9.26 -31.47
CA LEU A 642 23.40 8.51 -31.37
C LEU A 642 24.35 8.69 -32.57
N GLU A 643 23.84 9.09 -33.73
CA GLU A 643 24.68 9.34 -34.91
C GLU A 643 25.31 10.74 -34.91
N THR A 644 24.75 11.69 -34.18
CA THR A 644 25.07 13.13 -34.34
C THR A 644 25.51 13.82 -33.05
N SER A 645 25.31 13.18 -31.90
CA SER A 645 25.54 13.77 -30.59
C SER A 645 26.50 12.92 -29.75
N ASP A 646 27.71 13.43 -29.54
CA ASP A 646 28.69 12.84 -28.60
C ASP A 646 28.13 12.80 -27.17
N ARG A 647 27.27 13.75 -26.82
CA ARG A 647 26.63 13.80 -25.50
C ARG A 647 25.68 12.63 -25.31
N ASP A 648 24.80 12.38 -26.28
CA ASP A 648 23.79 11.33 -26.17
C ASP A 648 24.43 9.94 -26.25
N ASN A 649 25.53 9.81 -27.01
CA ASN A 649 26.41 8.64 -26.96
C ASN A 649 26.94 8.36 -25.56
N LYS A 650 27.51 9.37 -24.90
CA LYS A 650 28.08 9.22 -23.55
C LYS A 650 27.02 8.93 -22.50
N LEU A 651 25.85 9.56 -22.60
CA LEU A 651 24.72 9.30 -21.70
C LEU A 651 24.20 7.87 -21.86
N THR A 652 24.00 7.43 -23.11
CA THR A 652 23.58 6.05 -23.41
C THR A 652 24.61 5.03 -22.91
N GLN A 653 25.90 5.27 -23.16
CA GLN A 653 26.98 4.41 -22.67
C GLN A 653 26.99 4.32 -21.13
N ALA A 654 26.81 5.45 -20.44
CA ALA A 654 26.74 5.46 -18.98
C ALA A 654 25.53 4.69 -18.44
N SER A 655 24.37 4.78 -19.10
CA SER A 655 23.17 4.02 -18.74
C SER A 655 23.37 2.51 -18.95
N ILE A 656 23.97 2.10 -20.07
CA ILE A 656 24.32 0.70 -20.34
C ILE A 656 25.26 0.18 -19.25
N GLN A 657 26.33 0.91 -18.96
CA GLN A 657 27.29 0.50 -17.95
C GLN A 657 26.65 0.38 -16.56
N LEU A 658 25.77 1.32 -16.18
CA LEU A 658 25.06 1.25 -14.91
C LEU A 658 24.18 0.00 -14.81
N ALA A 659 23.43 -0.33 -15.87
CA ALA A 659 22.59 -1.53 -15.87
C ALA A 659 23.42 -2.80 -15.65
N HIS A 660 24.57 -2.90 -16.33
CA HIS A 660 25.50 -4.02 -16.16
C HIS A 660 26.09 -4.09 -14.74
N GLU A 661 26.47 -2.96 -14.14
CA GLU A 661 26.94 -2.91 -12.75
C GLU A 661 25.87 -3.33 -11.73
N LEU A 662 24.59 -3.19 -12.09
CA LEU A 662 23.44 -3.68 -11.31
C LEU A 662 23.06 -5.13 -11.61
N ASN A 663 23.81 -5.83 -12.49
CA ASN A 663 23.48 -7.16 -13.02
C ASN A 663 22.09 -7.21 -13.70
N ALA A 664 21.67 -6.09 -14.30
CA ALA A 664 20.42 -5.98 -15.06
C ALA A 664 20.73 -5.97 -16.58
N LEU A 665 19.80 -6.51 -17.37
CA LEU A 665 19.81 -6.38 -18.82
C LEU A 665 19.43 -4.95 -19.22
N ILE A 666 20.05 -4.43 -20.28
CA ILE A 666 19.66 -3.13 -20.87
C ILE A 666 18.88 -3.35 -22.17
N VAL A 667 17.72 -2.70 -22.28
CA VAL A 667 16.86 -2.71 -23.47
C VAL A 667 16.78 -1.29 -24.03
N ALA A 668 17.14 -1.12 -25.29
CA ALA A 668 16.97 0.17 -25.99
C ALA A 668 15.65 0.20 -26.76
N GLU A 669 14.80 1.18 -26.46
CA GLU A 669 13.48 1.33 -27.06
C GLU A 669 13.45 2.31 -28.23
N GLY A 670 12.54 2.08 -29.18
CA GLY A 670 12.34 2.98 -30.32
C GLY A 670 13.47 2.93 -31.35
N VAL A 671 14.15 1.79 -31.49
CA VAL A 671 15.17 1.59 -32.52
C VAL A 671 14.50 1.52 -33.90
N GLU A 672 14.74 2.53 -34.73
CA GLU A 672 14.09 2.70 -36.04
C GLU A 672 15.02 2.45 -37.25
N SER A 673 16.34 2.41 -37.05
CA SER A 673 17.31 2.31 -38.16
C SER A 673 18.48 1.37 -37.84
N GLN A 674 19.06 0.77 -38.90
CA GLN A 674 20.24 -0.09 -38.79
C GLN A 674 21.46 0.64 -38.17
N PRO A 675 21.79 1.90 -38.54
CA PRO A 675 22.91 2.61 -37.92
C PRO A 675 22.77 2.80 -36.40
N ILE A 676 21.56 3.06 -35.91
CA ILE A 676 21.31 3.15 -34.45
C ILE A 676 21.56 1.80 -33.79
N MET A 677 21.11 0.71 -34.42
CA MET A 677 21.32 -0.64 -33.91
C MET A 677 22.80 -1.02 -33.88
N ASP A 678 23.54 -0.75 -34.95
CA ASP A 678 24.99 -0.99 -35.03
C ASP A 678 25.70 -0.22 -33.92
N ARG A 679 25.32 1.04 -33.69
CA ARG A 679 25.91 1.86 -32.64
C ARG A 679 25.59 1.34 -31.23
N LEU A 680 24.35 0.89 -30.99
CA LEU A 680 23.97 0.26 -29.71
C LEU A 680 24.73 -1.03 -29.45
N MET A 681 24.99 -1.82 -30.51
CA MET A 681 25.84 -3.02 -30.42
C MET A 681 27.28 -2.66 -30.04
N GLU A 682 27.86 -1.62 -30.64
CA GLU A 682 29.20 -1.12 -30.28
C GLU A 682 29.28 -0.62 -28.83
N LEU A 683 28.20 -0.02 -28.32
CA LEU A 683 28.12 0.47 -26.94
C LEU A 683 27.87 -0.65 -25.91
N GLY A 684 27.62 -1.88 -26.37
CA GLY A 684 27.38 -3.05 -25.51
C GLY A 684 25.93 -3.17 -25.02
N CYS A 685 24.95 -2.68 -25.78
CA CYS A 685 23.53 -2.88 -25.45
C CYS A 685 23.13 -4.37 -25.61
N ASP A 686 22.30 -4.90 -24.71
CA ASP A 686 21.95 -6.33 -24.71
C ASP A 686 20.79 -6.65 -25.67
N VAL A 687 19.73 -5.83 -25.60
CA VAL A 687 18.46 -6.04 -26.31
C VAL A 687 17.99 -4.74 -26.95
N VAL A 688 17.37 -4.84 -28.13
CA VAL A 688 16.74 -3.71 -28.82
C VAL A 688 15.27 -4.00 -29.13
N GLN A 689 14.47 -2.94 -29.07
CA GLN A 689 13.05 -2.94 -29.37
C GLN A 689 12.73 -1.73 -30.24
N GLY A 690 11.97 -1.93 -31.33
CA GLY A 690 11.49 -0.82 -32.16
C GLY A 690 11.11 -1.22 -33.58
N TYR A 691 10.64 -0.24 -34.35
CA TYR A 691 10.12 -0.45 -35.70
C TYR A 691 11.18 -0.87 -36.73
N GLY A 692 12.47 -0.65 -36.43
CA GLY A 692 13.57 -1.19 -37.22
C GLY A 692 13.66 -2.71 -37.16
N ILE A 693 13.09 -3.34 -36.12
CA ILE A 693 13.00 -4.80 -35.96
C ILE A 693 11.66 -5.28 -36.53
N ALA A 694 10.57 -4.88 -35.87
CA ALA A 694 9.21 -5.17 -36.29
C ALA A 694 8.28 -4.14 -35.65
N ARG A 695 7.13 -3.86 -36.29
CA ARG A 695 6.02 -3.19 -35.60
C ARG A 695 5.33 -4.18 -34.64
N PRO A 696 4.46 -3.72 -33.72
CA PRO A 696 3.69 -4.66 -32.90
C PRO A 696 2.83 -5.54 -33.80
N LEU A 697 2.87 -6.86 -33.58
CA LEU A 697 2.21 -7.87 -34.40
C LEU A 697 1.14 -8.62 -33.59
N PRO A 698 0.08 -9.16 -34.23
CA PRO A 698 -0.74 -10.20 -33.62
C PRO A 698 0.11 -11.42 -33.25
N GLU A 699 -0.33 -12.19 -32.26
CA GLU A 699 0.42 -13.34 -31.70
C GLU A 699 0.93 -14.33 -32.76
N SER A 700 0.09 -14.70 -33.73
CA SER A 700 0.46 -15.64 -34.80
C SER A 700 1.55 -15.09 -35.72
N GLU A 701 1.46 -13.81 -36.08
CA GLU A 701 2.45 -13.15 -36.93
C GLU A 701 3.77 -12.95 -36.18
N PHE A 702 3.72 -12.63 -34.89
CA PHE A 702 4.91 -12.56 -34.03
C PHE A 702 5.64 -13.91 -33.97
N LEU A 703 4.93 -15.02 -33.75
CA LEU A 703 5.54 -16.35 -33.69
C LEU A 703 6.16 -16.77 -35.03
N GLU A 704 5.56 -16.38 -36.16
CA GLU A 704 6.16 -16.60 -37.47
C GLU A 704 7.43 -15.76 -37.68
N PHE A 705 7.41 -14.50 -37.26
CA PHE A 705 8.55 -13.60 -37.31
C PHE A 705 9.72 -14.14 -36.47
N ALA A 706 9.46 -14.47 -35.20
CA ALA A 706 10.46 -14.98 -34.27
C ALA A 706 11.09 -16.32 -34.69
N ARG A 707 10.39 -17.12 -35.50
CA ARG A 707 10.93 -18.38 -36.07
C ARG A 707 11.82 -18.16 -37.29
N LYS A 708 11.57 -17.13 -38.09
CA LYS A 708 12.38 -16.83 -39.28
C LYS A 708 13.78 -16.36 -38.91
N ASP A 709 13.89 -15.61 -37.82
CA ASP A 709 15.19 -15.13 -37.30
C ASP A 709 16.06 -16.23 -36.66
N ARG A 710 15.58 -17.48 -36.55
CA ARG A 710 16.40 -18.62 -36.11
C ARG A 710 17.22 -19.27 -37.25
N ASN A 711 16.94 -18.94 -38.51
CA ASN A 711 17.60 -19.47 -39.71
C ASN A 711 18.39 -18.37 -40.42
#